data_AF-A0A9E3WJN6-F1
#
_entry.id   AF-A0A9E3WJN6-F1
#
_cell.length_a   1.000
_cell.length_b   1.000
_cell.length_c   1.000
_cell.angle_alpha   90.00
_cell.angle_beta   90.00
_cell.angle_gamma   90.00
#
_symmetry.space_group_name_H-M   'P 1'
#
loop_
_entity.id
_entity.type
_entity.pdbx_description
1 polymer ?
#
loop_
_entity_poly.entity_id
_entity_poly.type
_entity_poly.pdbx_seq_one_letter_code
_entity_poly.pdbx_strand_id
1 'polypeptide(L)'
;MRREESDCSSGDFCEDVAQLGPPSSTPPWGRRVVTHASVSARMSVWILAGLFLAAARPSAAQGAPPSPPPQPAALSDPDPAARIRAVDALLDPQVLDKIALTDADPEVRAHAVARIHDDASLSRIATGDSSERVELLAVARIDGQEFLARVARSAPREEVRAEAVRRLSDPDSLEEAYRTGSWVIRKAAVSRIDDQALLMEAAIDDADPYVREEAVARLGDQDLLTRITLKDPSRMVRYKALRGISDPAHLEEVAIRDRTGEMRDVAIPLIADARRLLEIARKVDEPKTRDLAFSRMKDPGLLDQLAQHDPDPAIRKAAVEYLADPAVLGDLALADPDKTIRLAALKRVRDQVLLARVAKGSDPAEIREAAISRLTDRALLADLAVSERSADLRWAAVDVLDDPDALRGIAATEKDPRVRARAASRLKDQALLARIATTDPDAGVRKEAVARVSDPDVRRRVVLEDKAGAVRVAALSGVADDPAMFRSLASKDPDPEVRVYAVARLTDAGLLDRICREDPSPSVRFTALKRVTDPLALAGIARTHPDWVMRKAAAERITDPKVLAEVASSDADADVRKEAFQELDEKTIAAIARSTASPAAREQAVGFLTDQGLIGEIALRATENGVRLQAIRGLSDPEVLRHVLEAAADPDLLKAALDRTVE
;
A
#
# COMPACT_ATOMS: atom_id res chain seq x y z
N MET A 1 -24.20 13.99 14.05
CA MET A 1 -25.28 12.99 13.86
C MET A 1 -25.71 13.09 12.39
N ARG A 2 -25.48 12.01 11.59
CA ARG A 2 -26.05 11.57 10.27
C ARG A 2 -26.57 12.64 9.28
N ARG A 3 -26.43 12.59 7.94
CA ARG A 3 -25.95 11.70 6.84
C ARG A 3 -25.86 12.68 5.61
N GLU A 4 -25.10 12.45 4.54
CA GLU A 4 -25.39 11.68 3.30
C GLU A 4 -24.15 11.91 2.39
N GLU A 5 -23.39 10.91 1.92
CA GLU A 5 -23.61 9.99 0.78
C GLU A 5 -23.95 10.65 -0.58
N SER A 6 -22.98 10.59 -1.51
CA SER A 6 -23.10 10.44 -2.98
C SER A 6 -21.76 10.85 -3.62
N ASP A 7 -21.22 10.26 -4.68
CA ASP A 7 -21.42 8.96 -5.32
C ASP A 7 -20.16 8.75 -6.18
N CYS A 8 -19.61 7.54 -6.17
CA CYS A 8 -18.60 7.11 -7.14
C CYS A 8 -19.31 6.62 -8.40
N SER A 9 -18.94 7.10 -9.58
CA SER A 9 -19.12 6.31 -10.81
C SER A 9 -18.13 6.67 -11.91
N SER A 10 -17.56 5.60 -12.49
CA SER A 10 -16.94 5.47 -13.83
C SER A 10 -15.68 6.30 -14.14
N GLY A 11 -14.62 5.76 -14.73
CA GLY A 11 -14.39 4.42 -15.26
C GLY A 11 -12.95 4.31 -15.74
N ASP A 12 -12.45 3.07 -15.72
CA ASP A 12 -11.13 2.66 -16.17
C ASP A 12 -10.88 3.01 -17.64
N PHE A 13 -9.71 3.63 -17.88
CA PHE A 13 -9.00 3.56 -19.16
C PHE A 13 -7.52 3.34 -18.84
N CYS A 14 -7.09 2.08 -18.89
CA CYS A 14 -5.70 1.68 -19.03
C CYS A 14 -5.29 1.80 -20.50
N GLU A 15 -4.16 2.46 -20.78
CA GLU A 15 -3.09 2.06 -21.73
C GLU A 15 -2.07 3.23 -21.77
N ASP A 16 -0.89 3.04 -21.20
CA ASP A 16 0.34 2.64 -21.91
C ASP A 16 0.92 3.73 -22.83
N VAL A 17 1.84 4.51 -22.28
CA VAL A 17 2.89 5.20 -23.06
C VAL A 17 4.24 4.91 -22.42
N ALA A 18 4.90 3.89 -22.98
CA ALA A 18 6.31 3.62 -22.78
C ALA A 18 7.15 4.78 -23.33
N GLN A 19 8.03 5.34 -22.50
CA GLN A 19 9.12 6.20 -22.97
C GLN A 19 10.47 5.49 -22.85
N LEU A 20 11.08 5.38 -24.02
CA LEU A 20 12.40 4.91 -24.42
C LEU A 20 13.54 5.31 -23.45
N GLY A 21 14.32 4.31 -23.03
CA GLY A 21 15.63 4.51 -22.39
C GLY A 21 16.79 4.52 -23.41
N PRO A 22 17.96 5.11 -23.06
CA PRO A 22 19.15 5.15 -23.93
C PRO A 22 20.06 3.91 -23.75
N PRO A 23 21.01 3.65 -24.69
CA PRO A 23 21.76 2.40 -24.73
C PRO A 23 22.98 2.38 -23.80
N SER A 24 23.35 1.15 -23.49
CA SER A 24 24.35 0.63 -22.55
C SER A 24 25.82 0.90 -22.89
N SER A 25 26.62 1.16 -21.86
CA SER A 25 28.02 0.70 -21.77
C SER A 25 28.38 0.40 -20.31
N THR A 26 28.71 -0.87 -20.04
CA THR A 26 29.08 -1.45 -18.73
C THR A 26 30.44 -1.00 -18.22
N PRO A 27 30.60 -0.86 -16.89
CA PRO A 27 31.77 -1.43 -16.19
C PRO A 27 31.39 -2.17 -14.88
N PRO A 28 32.36 -2.86 -14.23
CA PRO A 28 32.07 -4.10 -13.50
C PRO A 28 32.23 -3.95 -11.98
N TRP A 29 31.21 -4.30 -11.17
CA TRP A 29 31.45 -4.65 -9.76
C TRP A 29 30.47 -5.73 -9.29
N GLY A 30 31.04 -6.77 -8.69
CA GLY A 30 30.30 -7.79 -7.97
C GLY A 30 29.95 -7.35 -6.54
N ARG A 31 28.98 -8.08 -6.01
CA ARG A 31 28.54 -8.24 -4.61
C ARG A 31 27.33 -7.42 -4.13
N ARG A 32 26.28 -8.22 -3.93
CA ARG A 32 25.35 -8.31 -2.78
C ARG A 32 24.21 -7.30 -2.68
N VAL A 33 23.03 -7.87 -2.90
CA VAL A 33 21.67 -7.38 -2.69
C VAL A 33 21.47 -6.90 -1.25
N VAL A 34 20.94 -5.68 -1.12
CA VAL A 34 20.31 -5.13 0.09
C VAL A 34 18.81 -5.12 -0.15
N THR A 35 18.04 -5.83 0.68
CA THR A 35 16.57 -5.73 0.73
C THR A 35 16.17 -4.85 1.91
N HIS A 36 15.43 -3.78 1.63
CA HIS A 36 14.72 -2.98 2.63
C HIS A 36 13.53 -3.74 3.20
N ALA A 37 13.50 -3.94 4.51
CA ALA A 37 12.31 -4.30 5.28
C ALA A 37 12.26 -3.45 6.56
N SER A 38 11.14 -2.74 6.68
CA SER A 38 10.40 -2.24 7.85
C SER A 38 11.14 -2.03 9.19
N VAL A 39 11.09 -0.78 9.65
CA VAL A 39 11.47 -0.30 10.98
C VAL A 39 10.44 -0.75 12.03
N SER A 40 10.83 -1.62 12.96
CA SER A 40 10.40 -1.59 14.37
C SER A 40 11.17 -2.61 15.22
N ALA A 41 11.77 -2.10 16.29
CA ALA A 41 12.22 -2.76 17.52
C ALA A 41 13.18 -3.97 17.42
N ARG A 42 14.45 -3.75 17.81
CA ARG A 42 15.03 -4.30 19.06
C ARG A 42 16.46 -3.81 19.25
N MET A 43 16.65 -2.96 20.25
CA MET A 43 17.94 -2.71 20.89
C MET A 43 18.34 -3.93 21.73
N SER A 44 19.64 -4.22 21.70
CA SER A 44 20.45 -4.72 22.82
C SER A 44 20.18 -6.12 23.37
N VAL A 45 20.98 -7.09 22.93
CA VAL A 45 21.55 -8.12 23.82
C VAL A 45 23.03 -8.28 23.47
N TRP A 46 23.89 -7.74 24.34
CA TRP A 46 25.30 -8.11 24.45
C TRP A 46 25.43 -9.08 25.65
N ILE A 47 26.20 -10.15 25.42
CA ILE A 47 26.98 -10.96 26.37
C ILE A 47 26.21 -11.93 27.27
N LEU A 48 26.36 -13.23 26.97
CA LEU A 48 27.07 -14.17 27.86
C LEU A 48 27.24 -15.53 27.18
N ALA A 49 28.45 -15.80 26.68
CA ALA A 49 28.99 -17.16 26.55
C ALA A 49 30.50 -17.11 26.33
N GLY A 50 31.28 -17.77 27.20
CA GLY A 50 32.59 -18.29 26.85
C GLY A 50 33.78 -17.91 27.73
N LEU A 51 33.76 -18.29 29.01
CA LEU A 51 34.99 -18.74 29.66
C LEU A 51 35.05 -20.26 29.51
N PHE A 52 35.90 -20.75 28.60
CA PHE A 52 36.41 -22.13 28.63
C PHE A 52 37.92 -22.05 28.84
N LEU A 53 38.38 -22.67 29.93
CA LEU A 53 39.78 -22.98 30.19
C LEU A 53 40.33 -23.86 29.05
N ALA A 54 41.46 -23.47 28.48
CA ALA A 54 42.37 -24.38 27.79
C ALA A 54 43.79 -24.16 28.32
N ALA A 55 44.36 -25.24 28.86
CA ALA A 55 45.68 -25.31 29.45
C ALA A 55 46.79 -25.20 28.41
N ALA A 56 47.78 -24.35 28.67
CA ALA A 56 49.12 -24.47 28.10
C ALA A 56 50.16 -24.16 29.19
N ARG A 57 51.14 -25.07 29.33
CA ARG A 57 52.23 -25.05 30.33
C ARG A 57 53.18 -23.84 30.16
N PRO A 58 53.90 -23.44 31.23
CA PRO A 58 54.72 -22.24 31.24
C PRO A 58 56.08 -22.46 30.56
N SER A 59 56.52 -21.47 29.78
CA SER A 59 57.95 -21.30 29.45
C SER A 59 58.53 -20.27 30.40
N ALA A 60 59.60 -20.65 31.08
CA ALA A 60 60.31 -19.86 32.06
C ALA A 60 60.89 -18.57 31.43
N ALA A 61 60.49 -17.42 31.99
CA ALA A 61 61.23 -16.18 31.89
C ALA A 61 61.13 -15.46 33.25
N GLN A 62 62.14 -15.74 34.09
CA GLN A 62 62.79 -14.85 35.04
C GLN A 62 61.98 -13.68 35.62
N GLY A 63 61.61 -13.85 36.89
CA GLY A 63 61.73 -12.84 37.95
C GLY A 63 61.33 -11.40 37.63
N ALA A 64 60.02 -11.13 37.72
CA ALA A 64 59.56 -9.84 38.25
C ALA A 64 59.01 -10.10 39.66
N PRO A 65 59.34 -9.26 40.67
CA PRO A 65 58.79 -9.42 42.02
C PRO A 65 57.27 -9.25 41.98
N PRO A 66 56.52 -9.79 42.97
CA PRO A 66 55.12 -9.41 43.12
C PRO A 66 55.05 -7.88 43.18
N SER A 67 54.22 -7.28 42.33
CA SER A 67 53.92 -5.85 42.42
C SER A 67 53.55 -5.54 43.88
N PRO A 68 54.04 -4.43 44.45
CA PRO A 68 53.77 -4.12 45.85
C PRO A 68 52.25 -4.07 46.06
N PRO A 69 51.75 -4.39 47.27
CA PRO A 69 50.34 -4.15 47.59
C PRO A 69 49.98 -2.71 47.17
N PRO A 70 48.77 -2.48 46.64
CA PRO A 70 48.40 -1.18 46.09
C PRO A 70 48.74 -0.11 47.13
N GLN A 71 49.65 0.79 46.76
CA GLN A 71 49.99 1.90 47.65
C GLN A 71 48.67 2.67 47.87
N PRO A 72 48.35 3.12 49.10
CA PRO A 72 47.14 3.91 49.37
C PRO A 72 46.96 5.11 48.42
N ALA A 73 48.05 5.62 47.85
CA ALA A 73 48.08 6.65 46.83
C ALA A 73 47.41 6.26 45.50
N ALA A 74 47.52 5.00 45.04
CA ALA A 74 46.98 4.54 43.76
C ALA A 74 45.45 4.40 43.75
N LEU A 75 44.82 4.23 44.92
CA LEU A 75 43.37 4.23 45.09
C LEU A 75 42.76 5.65 45.12
N SER A 76 43.61 6.68 45.21
CA SER A 76 43.21 8.11 45.19
C SER A 76 43.76 8.85 43.96
N ASP A 77 44.24 8.10 42.95
CA ASP A 77 44.84 8.66 41.74
C ASP A 77 43.77 9.43 40.92
N PRO A 78 44.05 10.64 40.39
CA PRO A 78 43.10 11.36 39.55
C PRO A 78 42.70 10.60 38.28
N ASP A 79 43.55 9.73 37.72
CA ASP A 79 43.24 8.90 36.55
C ASP A 79 42.35 7.69 36.93
N PRO A 80 41.11 7.59 36.43
CA PRO A 80 40.25 6.43 36.67
C PRO A 80 40.87 5.11 36.21
N ALA A 81 41.69 5.10 35.15
CA ALA A 81 42.33 3.88 34.67
C ALA A 81 43.41 3.37 35.64
N ALA A 82 44.10 4.27 36.35
CA ALA A 82 45.02 3.92 37.43
C ALA A 82 44.27 3.35 38.64
N ARG A 83 43.13 3.95 39.00
CA ARG A 83 42.28 3.43 40.08
C ARG A 83 41.69 2.05 39.76
N ILE A 84 41.25 1.81 38.52
CA ILE A 84 40.78 0.49 38.06
C ILE A 84 41.86 -0.58 38.26
N ARG A 85 43.09 -0.34 37.80
CA ARG A 85 44.21 -1.28 38.00
C ARG A 85 44.49 -1.57 39.47
N ALA A 86 44.34 -0.55 40.32
CA ALA A 86 44.50 -0.71 41.77
C ALA A 86 43.35 -1.52 42.40
N VAL A 87 42.10 -1.28 41.98
CA VAL A 87 40.91 -2.06 42.38
C VAL A 87 41.02 -3.52 41.95
N ASP A 88 41.52 -3.78 40.73
CA ASP A 88 41.70 -5.14 40.20
C ASP A 88 42.75 -5.95 41.00
N ALA A 89 43.66 -5.28 41.71
CA ALA A 89 44.64 -5.90 42.60
C ALA A 89 44.15 -6.00 44.07
N LEU A 90 43.00 -5.41 44.41
CA LEU A 90 42.53 -5.24 45.78
C LEU A 90 41.73 -6.45 46.28
N LEU A 91 42.11 -7.02 47.43
CA LEU A 91 41.44 -8.19 48.02
C LEU A 91 40.60 -7.85 49.27
N ASP A 92 40.76 -6.65 49.84
CA ASP A 92 40.08 -6.25 51.07
C ASP A 92 38.60 -5.91 50.76
N PRO A 93 37.63 -6.69 51.30
CA PRO A 93 36.21 -6.46 51.04
C PRO A 93 35.71 -5.10 51.54
N GLN A 94 36.23 -4.59 52.66
CA GLN A 94 35.77 -3.32 53.23
C GLN A 94 36.21 -2.13 52.36
N VAL A 95 37.40 -2.23 51.77
CA VAL A 95 37.93 -1.20 50.87
C VAL A 95 37.23 -1.27 49.52
N LEU A 96 36.92 -2.47 49.02
CA LEU A 96 36.10 -2.65 47.81
C LEU A 96 34.69 -2.04 47.97
N ASP A 97 34.01 -2.29 49.09
CA ASP A 97 32.70 -1.72 49.40
C ASP A 97 32.74 -0.19 49.43
N LYS A 98 33.77 0.38 50.04
CA LYS A 98 33.94 1.84 50.11
C LYS A 98 34.13 2.43 48.71
N ILE A 99 34.97 1.83 47.88
CA ILE A 99 35.22 2.31 46.51
C ILE A 99 33.94 2.21 45.68
N ALA A 100 33.24 1.08 45.76
CA ALA A 100 31.98 0.86 45.05
C ALA A 100 30.86 1.84 45.44
N LEU A 101 30.92 2.46 46.62
CA LEU A 101 29.93 3.44 47.09
C LEU A 101 30.36 4.91 46.89
N THR A 102 31.66 5.20 46.78
CA THR A 102 32.16 6.57 46.91
C THR A 102 33.01 7.07 45.75
N ASP A 103 33.53 6.19 44.88
CA ASP A 103 34.34 6.65 43.75
C ASP A 103 33.49 7.49 42.77
N ALA A 104 34.05 8.61 42.30
CA ALA A 104 33.34 9.50 41.38
C ALA A 104 33.08 8.85 40.01
N ASP A 105 33.97 7.95 39.57
CA ASP A 105 33.92 7.35 38.25
C ASP A 105 33.12 6.01 38.27
N PRO A 106 32.06 5.87 37.46
CA PRO A 106 31.23 4.67 37.44
C PRO A 106 31.95 3.43 36.90
N GLU A 107 33.01 3.56 36.11
CA GLU A 107 33.85 2.42 35.69
C GLU A 107 34.63 1.86 36.88
N VAL A 108 35.22 2.75 37.70
CA VAL A 108 35.94 2.33 38.91
C VAL A 108 34.99 1.65 39.89
N ARG A 109 33.78 2.19 40.09
CA ARG A 109 32.74 1.55 40.91
C ARG A 109 32.32 0.19 40.35
N ALA A 110 32.15 0.07 39.03
CA ALA A 110 31.81 -1.21 38.40
C ALA A 110 32.89 -2.29 38.61
N HIS A 111 34.17 -1.94 38.48
CA HIS A 111 35.28 -2.84 38.78
C HIS A 111 35.30 -3.28 40.25
N ALA A 112 34.96 -2.38 41.17
CA ALA A 112 34.82 -2.73 42.58
C ALA A 112 33.63 -3.69 42.82
N VAL A 113 32.45 -3.37 42.27
CA VAL A 113 31.25 -4.22 42.33
C VAL A 113 31.50 -5.63 41.81
N ALA A 114 32.26 -5.76 40.71
CA ALA A 114 32.62 -7.04 40.11
C ALA A 114 33.38 -8.00 41.07
N ARG A 115 33.90 -7.49 42.18
CA ARG A 115 34.70 -8.22 43.16
C ARG A 115 34.03 -8.32 44.54
N ILE A 116 32.90 -7.65 44.74
CA ILE A 116 32.10 -7.77 45.96
C ILE A 116 31.33 -9.10 45.91
N HIS A 117 31.32 -9.78 47.06
CA HIS A 117 30.60 -11.05 47.27
C HIS A 117 29.53 -10.95 48.37
N ASP A 118 29.47 -9.83 49.09
CA ASP A 118 28.47 -9.60 50.12
C ASP A 118 27.17 -9.03 49.51
N ASP A 119 26.09 -9.80 49.61
CA ASP A 119 24.79 -9.42 49.05
C ASP A 119 24.20 -8.15 49.70
N ALA A 120 24.52 -7.88 50.98
CA ALA A 120 24.05 -6.68 51.65
C ALA A 120 24.70 -5.41 51.09
N SER A 121 26.00 -5.46 50.78
CA SER A 121 26.71 -4.39 50.05
C SER A 121 26.20 -4.24 48.63
N LEU A 122 26.04 -5.33 47.88
CA LEU A 122 25.50 -5.30 46.52
C LEU A 122 24.07 -4.75 46.45
N SER A 123 23.20 -5.15 47.38
CA SER A 123 21.83 -4.65 47.49
C SER A 123 21.78 -3.14 47.75
N ARG A 124 22.66 -2.61 48.62
CA ARG A 124 22.76 -1.16 48.86
C ARG A 124 23.14 -0.40 47.59
N ILE A 125 24.16 -0.89 46.87
CA ILE A 125 24.63 -0.30 45.61
C ILE A 125 23.51 -0.33 44.57
N ALA A 126 22.83 -1.47 44.41
CA ALA A 126 21.70 -1.64 43.50
C ALA A 126 20.52 -0.70 43.77
N THR A 127 20.37 -0.18 44.99
CA THR A 127 19.26 0.73 45.36
C THR A 127 19.64 2.21 45.42
N GLY A 128 20.91 2.56 45.24
CA GLY A 128 21.38 3.91 45.53
C GLY A 128 22.51 4.45 44.65
N ASP A 129 23.03 3.68 43.69
CA ASP A 129 24.09 4.18 42.80
C ASP A 129 23.53 5.15 41.75
N SER A 130 24.31 6.18 41.42
CA SER A 130 23.92 7.17 40.42
C SER A 130 23.92 6.62 38.99
N SER A 131 24.65 5.52 38.73
CA SER A 131 24.78 4.89 37.42
C SER A 131 23.93 3.61 37.35
N GLU A 132 22.95 3.60 36.44
CA GLU A 132 22.12 2.43 36.14
C GLU A 132 22.96 1.18 35.82
N ARG A 133 24.07 1.36 35.11
CA ARG A 133 24.98 0.25 34.76
C ARG A 133 25.61 -0.39 36.00
N VAL A 134 25.99 0.43 37.00
CA VAL A 134 26.56 -0.07 38.26
C VAL A 134 25.48 -0.75 39.09
N GLU A 135 24.26 -0.20 39.13
CA GLU A 135 23.12 -0.84 39.80
C GLU A 135 22.80 -2.20 39.19
N LEU A 136 22.69 -2.30 37.87
CA LEU A 136 22.42 -3.55 37.16
C LEU A 136 23.55 -4.57 37.37
N LEU A 137 24.81 -4.14 37.37
CA LEU A 137 25.94 -5.02 37.68
C LEU A 137 25.87 -5.54 39.12
N ALA A 138 25.46 -4.69 40.07
CA ALA A 138 25.26 -5.11 41.45
C ALA A 138 24.12 -6.13 41.55
N VAL A 139 22.97 -5.88 40.92
CA VAL A 139 21.87 -6.87 40.82
C VAL A 139 22.33 -8.17 40.19
N ALA A 140 23.15 -8.12 39.15
CA ALA A 140 23.72 -9.28 38.46
C ALA A 140 24.65 -10.12 39.35
N ARG A 141 25.06 -9.63 40.52
CA ARG A 141 25.90 -10.37 41.48
C ARG A 141 25.22 -10.78 42.77
N ILE A 142 24.00 -10.31 43.04
CA ILE A 142 23.26 -10.72 44.24
C ILE A 142 22.74 -12.14 44.05
N ASP A 143 23.07 -13.04 44.96
CA ASP A 143 22.56 -14.42 44.94
C ASP A 143 21.40 -14.64 45.93
N GLY A 144 21.42 -13.93 47.06
CA GLY A 144 20.41 -14.01 48.10
C GLY A 144 19.04 -13.48 47.69
N GLN A 145 18.02 -14.33 47.80
CA GLN A 145 16.63 -14.01 47.40
C GLN A 145 16.03 -12.86 48.22
N GLU A 146 16.36 -12.74 49.52
CA GLU A 146 15.92 -11.63 50.37
C GLU A 146 16.42 -10.27 49.83
N PHE A 147 17.68 -10.23 49.38
CA PHE A 147 18.32 -9.02 48.85
C PHE A 147 17.78 -8.66 47.47
N LEU A 148 17.54 -9.66 46.60
CA LEU A 148 16.85 -9.44 45.32
C LEU A 148 15.43 -8.91 45.54
N ALA A 149 14.67 -9.47 46.50
CA ALA A 149 13.32 -9.01 46.82
C ALA A 149 13.34 -7.57 47.36
N ARG A 150 14.35 -7.20 48.16
CA ARG A 150 14.55 -5.82 48.60
C ARG A 150 14.79 -4.88 47.42
N VAL A 151 15.70 -5.22 46.51
CA VAL A 151 15.96 -4.40 45.31
C VAL A 151 14.70 -4.27 44.46
N ALA A 152 13.98 -5.37 44.23
CA ALA A 152 12.73 -5.40 43.48
C ALA A 152 11.66 -4.46 44.08
N ARG A 153 11.62 -4.31 45.41
CA ARG A 153 10.68 -3.42 46.10
C ARG A 153 11.12 -1.95 46.11
N SER A 154 12.41 -1.66 46.29
CA SER A 154 12.86 -0.31 46.66
C SER A 154 13.77 0.38 45.67
N ALA A 155 14.28 -0.29 44.63
CA ALA A 155 15.17 0.38 43.67
C ALA A 155 14.42 1.50 42.92
N PRO A 156 15.05 2.68 42.74
CA PRO A 156 14.38 3.84 42.15
C PRO A 156 14.06 3.61 40.66
N ARG A 157 14.99 2.98 39.93
CA ARG A 157 14.86 2.70 38.50
C ARG A 157 14.04 1.43 38.26
N GLU A 158 13.12 1.51 37.30
CA GLU A 158 12.21 0.41 36.98
C GLU A 158 12.95 -0.77 36.35
N GLU A 159 13.95 -0.49 35.52
CA GLU A 159 14.78 -1.47 34.84
C GLU A 159 15.55 -2.34 35.84
N VAL A 160 16.06 -1.73 36.90
CA VAL A 160 16.78 -2.39 38.00
C VAL A 160 15.84 -3.25 38.83
N ARG A 161 14.64 -2.75 39.15
CA ARG A 161 13.60 -3.56 39.81
C ARG A 161 13.22 -4.78 38.94
N ALA A 162 13.01 -4.57 37.65
CA ALA A 162 12.64 -5.63 36.72
C ALA A 162 13.73 -6.72 36.63
N GLU A 163 15.00 -6.33 36.61
CA GLU A 163 16.12 -7.27 36.59
C GLU A 163 16.21 -8.08 37.89
N ALA A 164 16.00 -7.43 39.04
CA ALA A 164 15.92 -8.15 40.32
C ALA A 164 14.77 -9.17 40.31
N VAL A 165 13.59 -8.80 39.80
CA VAL A 165 12.43 -9.69 39.69
C VAL A 165 12.68 -10.90 38.79
N ARG A 166 13.38 -10.73 37.65
CA ARG A 166 13.71 -11.87 36.76
C ARG A 166 14.58 -12.93 37.46
N ARG A 167 15.31 -12.54 38.49
CA ARG A 167 16.17 -13.40 39.29
C ARG A 167 15.51 -13.96 40.55
N LEU A 168 14.28 -13.54 40.86
CA LEU A 168 13.51 -14.13 41.94
C LEU A 168 13.08 -15.56 41.58
N SER A 169 13.01 -16.37 42.63
CA SER A 169 12.54 -17.76 42.59
C SER A 169 11.49 -18.04 43.67
N ASP A 170 11.38 -17.16 44.67
CA ASP A 170 10.38 -17.24 45.73
C ASP A 170 8.97 -16.86 45.19
N PRO A 171 7.97 -17.76 45.28
CA PRO A 171 6.62 -17.49 44.77
C PRO A 171 5.94 -16.27 45.39
N ASP A 172 6.09 -16.07 46.71
CA ASP A 172 5.45 -14.95 47.42
C ASP A 172 6.01 -13.60 46.94
N SER A 173 7.34 -13.52 46.79
CA SER A 173 8.02 -12.33 46.26
C SER A 173 7.65 -12.04 44.80
N LEU A 174 7.43 -13.09 44.00
CA LEU A 174 6.99 -12.96 42.60
C LEU A 174 5.54 -12.48 42.51
N GLU A 175 4.64 -13.00 43.35
CA GLU A 175 3.27 -12.51 43.44
C GLU A 175 3.23 -11.06 43.92
N GLU A 176 4.00 -10.70 44.94
CA GLU A 176 4.10 -9.31 45.43
C GLU A 176 4.50 -8.35 44.29
N ALA A 177 5.52 -8.73 43.50
CA ALA A 177 5.98 -7.95 42.35
C ALA A 177 4.88 -7.82 41.27
N TYR A 178 4.10 -8.88 41.04
CA TYR A 178 2.97 -8.85 40.11
C TYR A 178 1.83 -7.93 40.59
N ARG A 179 1.50 -7.94 41.89
CA ARG A 179 0.37 -7.15 42.44
C ARG A 179 0.64 -5.64 42.47
N THR A 180 1.89 -5.25 42.67
CA THR A 180 2.26 -3.86 43.02
C THR A 180 3.04 -3.13 41.93
N GLY A 181 3.48 -3.85 40.90
CA GLY A 181 4.37 -3.34 39.87
C GLY A 181 3.68 -2.65 38.69
N SER A 182 4.46 -1.81 37.99
CA SER A 182 4.13 -1.39 36.62
C SER A 182 4.09 -2.59 35.66
N TRP A 183 3.59 -2.40 34.44
CA TRP A 183 3.50 -3.49 33.47
C TRP A 183 4.87 -4.16 33.19
N VAL A 184 5.98 -3.42 33.28
CA VAL A 184 7.34 -3.96 33.11
C VAL A 184 7.69 -4.95 34.24
N ILE A 185 7.37 -4.59 35.48
CA ILE A 185 7.60 -5.42 36.66
C ILE A 185 6.66 -6.63 36.65
N ARG A 186 5.37 -6.43 36.35
CA ARG A 186 4.40 -7.52 36.23
C ARG A 186 4.81 -8.52 35.16
N LYS A 187 5.25 -8.06 34.00
CA LYS A 187 5.80 -8.92 32.95
C LYS A 187 7.02 -9.70 33.43
N ALA A 188 7.96 -9.02 34.10
CA ALA A 188 9.14 -9.67 34.66
C ALA A 188 8.75 -10.77 35.67
N ALA A 189 7.77 -10.51 36.55
CA ALA A 189 7.25 -11.49 37.49
C ALA A 189 6.60 -12.67 36.76
N VAL A 190 5.69 -12.41 35.83
CA VAL A 190 4.99 -13.43 35.02
C VAL A 190 5.96 -14.33 34.25
N SER A 191 7.11 -13.81 33.79
CA SER A 191 8.15 -14.61 33.13
C SER A 191 8.80 -15.67 34.04
N ARG A 192 8.61 -15.56 35.36
CA ARG A 192 9.17 -16.45 36.40
C ARG A 192 8.12 -17.21 37.19
N ILE A 193 6.85 -16.75 37.20
CA ILE A 193 5.73 -17.43 37.86
C ILE A 193 5.46 -18.77 37.17
N ASP A 194 5.43 -19.86 37.97
CA ASP A 194 5.02 -21.20 37.52
C ASP A 194 3.59 -21.57 37.98
N ASP A 195 3.01 -20.81 38.92
CA ASP A 195 1.63 -21.01 39.40
C ASP A 195 0.64 -20.76 38.25
N GLN A 196 -0.05 -21.84 37.83
CA GLN A 196 -1.02 -21.77 36.75
C GLN A 196 -2.22 -20.89 37.11
N ALA A 197 -2.64 -20.81 38.38
CA ALA A 197 -3.76 -19.95 38.77
C ALA A 197 -3.40 -18.46 38.57
N LEU A 198 -2.19 -18.06 38.96
CA LEU A 198 -1.71 -16.69 38.80
C LEU A 198 -1.43 -16.36 37.32
N LEU A 199 -0.93 -17.32 36.54
CA LEU A 199 -0.79 -17.17 35.08
C LEU A 199 -2.14 -17.03 34.38
N MET A 200 -3.17 -17.77 34.81
CA MET A 200 -4.54 -17.62 34.31
C MET A 200 -5.09 -16.22 34.62
N GLU A 201 -4.92 -15.75 35.86
CA GLU A 201 -5.30 -14.38 36.26
C GLU A 201 -4.62 -13.34 35.36
N ALA A 202 -3.29 -13.42 35.22
CA ALA A 202 -2.52 -12.51 34.39
C ALA A 202 -2.91 -12.58 32.90
N ALA A 203 -3.21 -13.76 32.37
CA ALA A 203 -3.61 -13.95 30.98
C ALA A 203 -5.01 -13.41 30.65
N ILE A 204 -5.92 -13.37 31.65
CA ILE A 204 -7.32 -12.93 31.45
C ILE A 204 -7.46 -11.43 31.74
N ASP A 205 -6.93 -10.97 32.87
CA ASP A 205 -7.35 -9.70 33.48
C ASP A 205 -6.28 -8.60 33.47
N ASP A 206 -5.01 -8.89 33.12
CA ASP A 206 -3.98 -7.85 33.11
C ASP A 206 -4.30 -6.78 32.04
N ALA A 207 -4.27 -5.51 32.44
CA ALA A 207 -4.56 -4.40 31.54
C ALA A 207 -3.58 -4.30 30.37
N ASP A 208 -2.31 -4.69 30.57
CA ASP A 208 -1.26 -4.54 29.58
C ASP A 208 -1.12 -5.82 28.71
N PRO A 209 -1.20 -5.69 27.38
CA PRO A 209 -1.14 -6.84 26.48
C PRO A 209 0.22 -7.57 26.50
N TYR A 210 1.33 -6.91 26.85
CA TYR A 210 2.63 -7.59 26.94
C TYR A 210 2.75 -8.49 28.16
N VAL A 211 2.03 -8.19 29.24
CA VAL A 211 1.94 -9.08 30.41
C VAL A 211 1.06 -10.27 30.08
N ARG A 212 -0.10 -10.03 29.46
CA ARG A 212 -1.00 -11.12 29.00
C ARG A 212 -0.31 -12.06 28.02
N GLU A 213 0.44 -11.52 27.04
CA GLU A 213 1.22 -12.33 26.09
C GLU A 213 2.23 -13.23 26.80
N GLU A 214 2.94 -12.70 27.80
CA GLU A 214 3.93 -13.45 28.59
C GLU A 214 3.26 -14.57 29.40
N ALA A 215 2.11 -14.28 30.02
CA ALA A 215 1.34 -15.25 30.78
C ALA A 215 0.83 -16.39 29.88
N VAL A 216 0.24 -16.03 28.73
CA VAL A 216 -0.24 -16.96 27.71
C VAL A 216 0.86 -17.87 27.18
N ALA A 217 2.10 -17.37 27.07
CA ALA A 217 3.23 -18.18 26.60
C ALA A 217 3.56 -19.37 27.52
N ARG A 218 3.12 -19.32 28.77
CA ARG A 218 3.43 -20.28 29.84
C ARG A 218 2.19 -21.02 30.36
N LEU A 219 1.03 -20.76 29.76
CA LEU A 219 -0.25 -21.34 30.16
C LEU A 219 -0.44 -22.74 29.52
N GLY A 220 -0.87 -23.72 30.32
CA GLY A 220 -1.16 -25.08 29.84
C GLY A 220 -2.62 -25.35 29.46
N ASP A 221 -3.56 -24.54 29.97
CA ASP A 221 -5.00 -24.73 29.79
C ASP A 221 -5.45 -24.47 28.34
N GLN A 222 -5.76 -25.52 27.59
CA GLN A 222 -6.16 -25.45 26.18
C GLN A 222 -7.52 -24.75 25.97
N ASP A 223 -8.46 -24.89 26.90
CA ASP A 223 -9.76 -24.22 26.84
C ASP A 223 -9.62 -22.71 27.05
N LEU A 224 -8.75 -22.31 27.98
CA LEU A 224 -8.45 -20.90 28.20
C LEU A 224 -7.66 -20.30 27.03
N LEU A 225 -6.63 -20.98 26.51
CA LEU A 225 -5.91 -20.54 25.31
C LEU A 225 -6.87 -20.31 24.14
N THR A 226 -7.82 -21.22 23.91
CA THR A 226 -8.85 -21.09 22.88
C THR A 226 -9.73 -19.86 23.10
N ARG A 227 -10.20 -19.65 24.34
CA ARG A 227 -10.99 -18.47 24.70
C ARG A 227 -10.22 -17.16 24.46
N ILE A 228 -8.94 -17.11 24.84
CA ILE A 228 -8.07 -15.96 24.64
C ILE A 228 -7.86 -15.69 23.14
N THR A 229 -7.55 -16.73 22.34
CA THR A 229 -7.43 -16.60 20.88
C THR A 229 -8.69 -16.00 20.23
N LEU A 230 -9.87 -16.36 20.72
CA LEU A 230 -11.14 -15.90 20.17
C LEU A 230 -11.58 -14.51 20.65
N LYS A 231 -11.12 -14.06 21.82
CA LYS A 231 -11.71 -12.90 22.51
C LYS A 231 -10.75 -11.79 22.92
N ASP A 232 -9.45 -12.06 23.06
CA ASP A 232 -8.50 -11.03 23.52
C ASP A 232 -8.46 -9.86 22.52
N PRO A 233 -8.47 -8.59 22.97
CA PRO A 233 -8.45 -7.44 22.06
C PRO A 233 -7.11 -7.29 21.32
N SER A 234 -6.00 -7.80 21.86
CA SER A 234 -4.68 -7.69 21.27
C SER A 234 -4.42 -8.85 20.31
N ARG A 235 -4.23 -8.51 19.02
CA ARG A 235 -3.84 -9.48 17.99
C ARG A 235 -2.60 -10.30 18.38
N MET A 236 -1.62 -9.68 19.06
CA MET A 236 -0.39 -10.36 19.49
C MET A 236 -0.70 -11.46 20.53
N VAL A 237 -1.51 -11.15 21.53
CA VAL A 237 -1.91 -12.10 22.58
C VAL A 237 -2.71 -13.25 21.97
N ARG A 238 -3.67 -12.94 21.08
CA ARG A 238 -4.45 -13.95 20.36
C ARG A 238 -3.57 -14.92 19.56
N TYR A 239 -2.58 -14.39 18.83
CA TYR A 239 -1.64 -15.17 18.05
C TYR A 239 -0.77 -16.05 18.95
N LYS A 240 -0.24 -15.49 20.04
CA LYS A 240 0.56 -16.23 21.01
C LYS A 240 -0.24 -17.38 21.64
N ALA A 241 -1.49 -17.12 22.01
CA ALA A 241 -2.40 -18.13 22.56
C ALA A 241 -2.65 -19.25 21.56
N LEU A 242 -2.92 -18.91 20.29
CA LEU A 242 -3.15 -19.90 19.23
C LEU A 242 -1.94 -20.81 19.04
N ARG A 243 -0.73 -20.26 19.13
CA ARG A 243 0.51 -21.05 19.02
C ARG A 243 0.75 -22.01 20.20
N GLY A 244 0.10 -21.78 21.34
CA GLY A 244 0.09 -22.68 22.49
C GLY A 244 -0.98 -23.78 22.40
N ILE A 245 -1.93 -23.69 21.46
CA ILE A 245 -2.95 -24.72 21.25
C ILE A 245 -2.31 -25.90 20.52
N SER A 246 -2.42 -27.08 21.12
CA SER A 246 -1.88 -28.35 20.62
C SER A 246 -2.96 -29.38 20.31
N ASP A 247 -4.14 -29.28 20.92
CA ASP A 247 -5.28 -30.14 20.61
C ASP A 247 -5.93 -29.72 19.27
N PRO A 248 -6.01 -30.63 18.27
CA PRO A 248 -6.68 -30.35 17.00
C PRO A 248 -8.15 -29.92 17.12
N ALA A 249 -8.86 -30.33 18.18
CA ALA A 249 -10.25 -29.92 18.40
C ALA A 249 -10.37 -28.43 18.72
N HIS A 250 -9.46 -27.91 19.53
CA HIS A 250 -9.40 -26.48 19.85
C HIS A 250 -8.95 -25.64 18.65
N LEU A 251 -8.01 -26.14 17.84
CA LEU A 251 -7.63 -25.47 16.58
C LEU A 251 -8.82 -25.38 15.60
N GLU A 252 -9.61 -26.45 15.48
CA GLU A 252 -10.83 -26.45 14.69
C GLU A 252 -11.86 -25.45 15.23
N GLU A 253 -12.05 -25.40 16.56
CA GLU A 253 -12.94 -24.42 17.18
C GLU A 253 -12.52 -22.98 16.85
N VAL A 254 -11.22 -22.67 16.97
CA VAL A 254 -10.70 -21.36 16.58
C VAL A 254 -11.00 -21.06 15.11
N ALA A 255 -10.72 -22.01 14.22
CA ALA A 255 -10.95 -21.83 12.79
C ALA A 255 -12.43 -21.55 12.46
N ILE A 256 -13.37 -22.22 13.13
CA ILE A 256 -14.80 -22.02 12.91
C ILE A 256 -15.30 -20.70 13.52
N ARG A 257 -14.86 -20.37 14.74
CA ARG A 257 -15.47 -19.31 15.56
C ARG A 257 -14.76 -17.97 15.51
N ASP A 258 -13.56 -17.92 14.95
CA ASP A 258 -12.82 -16.67 14.83
C ASP A 258 -13.62 -15.67 13.99
N ARG A 259 -13.89 -14.51 14.60
CA ARG A 259 -14.76 -13.47 14.04
C ARG A 259 -14.06 -12.64 12.96
N THR A 260 -12.74 -12.48 13.06
CA THR A 260 -11.98 -11.61 12.14
C THR A 260 -11.39 -12.37 10.96
N GLY A 261 -11.34 -13.71 11.02
CA GLY A 261 -10.68 -14.56 10.03
C GLY A 261 -9.15 -14.61 10.19
N GLU A 262 -8.55 -13.68 10.94
CA GLU A 262 -7.11 -13.58 11.12
C GLU A 262 -6.51 -14.77 11.87
N MET A 263 -7.17 -15.24 12.92
CA MET A 263 -6.71 -16.42 13.68
C MET A 263 -7.12 -17.70 12.97
N ARG A 264 -8.22 -17.69 12.22
CA ARG A 264 -8.61 -18.79 11.34
C ARG A 264 -7.55 -19.09 10.29
N ASP A 265 -7.04 -18.06 9.61
CA ASP A 265 -5.98 -18.19 8.61
C ASP A 265 -4.68 -18.80 9.18
N VAL A 266 -4.42 -18.58 10.48
CA VAL A 266 -3.27 -19.15 11.19
C VAL A 266 -3.57 -20.55 11.73
N ALA A 267 -4.80 -20.83 12.16
CA ALA A 267 -5.21 -22.10 12.74
C ALA A 267 -5.29 -23.21 11.68
N ILE A 268 -5.88 -22.93 10.52
CA ILE A 268 -6.08 -23.94 9.46
C ILE A 268 -4.78 -24.64 9.05
N PRO A 269 -3.65 -23.94 8.80
CA PRO A 269 -2.38 -24.58 8.49
C PRO A 269 -1.81 -25.49 9.59
N LEU A 270 -2.26 -25.36 10.84
CA LEU A 270 -1.84 -26.18 11.97
C LEU A 270 -2.66 -27.48 12.10
N ILE A 271 -3.77 -27.60 11.36
CA ILE A 271 -4.65 -28.76 11.40
C ILE A 271 -4.19 -29.78 10.34
N ALA A 272 -3.75 -30.95 10.81
CA ALA A 272 -3.30 -32.04 9.92
C ALA A 272 -4.44 -32.96 9.46
N ASP A 273 -5.53 -33.08 10.23
CA ASP A 273 -6.64 -33.98 9.94
C ASP A 273 -7.56 -33.39 8.85
N ALA A 274 -7.63 -34.07 7.71
CA ALA A 274 -8.46 -33.66 6.58
C ALA A 274 -9.96 -33.63 6.90
N ARG A 275 -10.45 -34.45 7.84
CA ARG A 275 -11.88 -34.42 8.23
C ARG A 275 -12.24 -33.14 8.97
N ARG A 276 -11.34 -32.63 9.82
CA ARG A 276 -11.53 -31.35 10.51
C ARG A 276 -11.46 -30.17 9.54
N LEU A 277 -10.52 -30.22 8.59
CA LEU A 277 -10.45 -29.25 7.50
C LEU A 277 -11.75 -29.21 6.68
N LEU A 278 -12.36 -30.37 6.42
CA LEU A 278 -13.64 -30.46 5.72
C LEU A 278 -14.78 -29.87 6.56
N GLU A 279 -14.80 -30.14 7.86
CA GLU A 279 -15.80 -29.58 8.77
C GLU A 279 -15.73 -28.04 8.83
N ILE A 280 -14.52 -27.48 8.85
CA ILE A 280 -14.29 -26.02 8.75
C ILE A 280 -14.82 -25.49 7.42
N ALA A 281 -14.47 -26.14 6.30
CA ALA A 281 -14.90 -25.74 4.96
C ALA A 281 -16.43 -25.76 4.78
N ARG A 282 -17.14 -26.60 5.55
CA ARG A 282 -18.61 -26.68 5.56
C ARG A 282 -19.27 -25.65 6.48
N LYS A 283 -18.68 -25.38 7.65
CA LYS A 283 -19.26 -24.47 8.65
C LYS A 283 -18.97 -23.00 8.38
N VAL A 284 -17.88 -22.70 7.67
CA VAL A 284 -17.47 -21.33 7.36
C VAL A 284 -17.76 -21.04 5.88
N ASP A 285 -18.83 -20.27 5.63
CA ASP A 285 -19.21 -19.88 4.28
C ASP A 285 -18.36 -18.70 3.76
N GLU A 286 -17.08 -18.97 3.53
CA GLU A 286 -16.15 -18.02 2.92
C GLU A 286 -15.26 -18.73 1.89
N PRO A 287 -15.22 -18.27 0.61
CA PRO A 287 -14.42 -18.90 -0.43
C PRO A 287 -12.94 -19.04 -0.09
N LYS A 288 -12.35 -18.03 0.56
CA LYS A 288 -10.94 -18.03 0.97
C LYS A 288 -10.66 -19.10 2.04
N THR A 289 -11.54 -19.22 3.04
CA THR A 289 -11.42 -20.24 4.09
C THR A 289 -11.52 -21.64 3.49
N ARG A 290 -12.48 -21.85 2.58
CA ARG A 290 -12.68 -23.12 1.89
C ARG A 290 -11.44 -23.51 1.07
N ASP A 291 -10.94 -22.59 0.25
CA ASP A 291 -9.72 -22.81 -0.53
C ASP A 291 -8.52 -23.15 0.35
N LEU A 292 -8.30 -22.40 1.44
CA LEU A 292 -7.21 -22.66 2.37
C LEU A 292 -7.32 -24.05 3.01
N ALA A 293 -8.52 -24.46 3.45
CA ALA A 293 -8.75 -25.78 4.03
C ALA A 293 -8.45 -26.91 3.02
N PHE A 294 -8.96 -26.80 1.80
CA PHE A 294 -8.71 -27.78 0.73
C PHE A 294 -7.24 -27.85 0.32
N SER A 295 -6.54 -26.71 0.28
CA SER A 295 -5.10 -26.64 -0.01
C SER A 295 -4.22 -27.36 1.03
N ARG A 296 -4.78 -27.71 2.20
CA ARG A 296 -4.13 -28.49 3.26
C ARG A 296 -4.54 -29.97 3.26
N MET A 297 -5.59 -30.36 2.52
CA MET A 297 -5.98 -31.75 2.36
C MET A 297 -5.01 -32.45 1.41
N LYS A 298 -4.25 -33.42 1.92
CA LYS A 298 -3.21 -34.13 1.15
C LYS A 298 -3.62 -35.53 0.70
N ASP A 299 -4.81 -35.99 1.08
CA ASP A 299 -5.33 -37.31 0.72
C ASP A 299 -6.05 -37.23 -0.64
N PRO A 300 -5.46 -37.76 -1.72
CA PRO A 300 -6.08 -37.70 -3.04
C PRO A 300 -7.38 -38.50 -3.10
N GLY A 301 -7.47 -39.64 -2.40
CA GLY A 301 -8.68 -40.48 -2.42
C GLY A 301 -9.87 -39.81 -1.75
N LEU A 302 -9.63 -39.04 -0.68
CA LEU A 302 -10.66 -38.19 -0.09
C LEU A 302 -11.09 -37.07 -1.04
N LEU A 303 -10.15 -36.39 -1.70
CA LEU A 303 -10.47 -35.34 -2.68
C LEU A 303 -11.29 -35.90 -3.86
N ASP A 304 -10.95 -37.09 -4.35
CA ASP A 304 -11.69 -37.79 -5.40
C ASP A 304 -13.13 -38.10 -4.96
N GLN A 305 -13.31 -38.62 -3.75
CA GLN A 305 -14.64 -38.90 -3.19
C GLN A 305 -15.47 -37.63 -3.00
N LEU A 306 -14.87 -36.56 -2.47
CA LEU A 306 -15.55 -35.29 -2.27
C LEU A 306 -15.96 -34.67 -3.61
N ALA A 307 -15.06 -34.67 -4.60
CA ALA A 307 -15.34 -34.12 -5.93
C ALA A 307 -16.48 -34.84 -6.65
N GLN A 308 -16.64 -36.17 -6.45
CA GLN A 308 -17.64 -36.98 -7.15
C GLN A 308 -18.98 -37.11 -6.42
N HIS A 309 -18.97 -37.09 -5.09
CA HIS A 309 -20.12 -37.55 -4.30
C HIS A 309 -20.57 -36.61 -3.20
N ASP A 310 -19.86 -35.51 -2.92
CA ASP A 310 -20.31 -34.60 -1.87
C ASP A 310 -21.64 -33.91 -2.28
N PRO A 311 -22.65 -33.88 -1.40
CA PRO A 311 -23.93 -33.26 -1.72
C PRO A 311 -23.82 -31.76 -1.97
N ASP A 312 -22.84 -31.07 -1.38
CA ASP A 312 -22.65 -29.63 -1.52
C ASP A 312 -21.79 -29.31 -2.76
N PRO A 313 -22.35 -28.62 -3.79
CA PRO A 313 -21.61 -28.24 -4.98
C PRO A 313 -20.39 -27.34 -4.69
N ALA A 314 -20.43 -26.53 -3.61
CA ALA A 314 -19.30 -25.70 -3.22
C ALA A 314 -18.10 -26.54 -2.73
N ILE A 315 -18.38 -27.64 -2.03
CA ILE A 315 -17.38 -28.61 -1.59
C ILE A 315 -16.84 -29.41 -2.79
N ARG A 316 -17.73 -29.90 -3.67
CA ARG A 316 -17.30 -30.58 -4.90
C ARG A 316 -16.40 -29.68 -5.76
N LYS A 317 -16.82 -28.42 -5.99
CA LYS A 317 -16.02 -27.44 -6.75
C LYS A 317 -14.65 -27.21 -6.12
N ALA A 318 -14.58 -27.01 -4.81
CA ALA A 318 -13.31 -26.84 -4.11
C ALA A 318 -12.41 -28.08 -4.25
N ALA A 319 -12.97 -29.28 -4.11
CA ALA A 319 -12.23 -30.53 -4.35
C ALA A 319 -11.69 -30.61 -5.78
N VAL A 320 -12.48 -30.20 -6.77
CA VAL A 320 -12.08 -30.15 -8.18
C VAL A 320 -10.89 -29.23 -8.44
N GLU A 321 -10.64 -28.19 -7.64
CA GLU A 321 -9.44 -27.35 -7.82
C GLU A 321 -8.15 -28.09 -7.42
N TYR A 322 -8.24 -29.03 -6.48
CA TYR A 322 -7.10 -29.77 -5.92
C TYR A 322 -7.00 -31.23 -6.40
N LEU A 323 -7.97 -31.69 -7.20
CA LEU A 323 -8.05 -33.05 -7.73
C LEU A 323 -6.81 -33.43 -8.57
N ALA A 324 -6.22 -34.60 -8.37
CA ALA A 324 -5.01 -35.00 -9.12
C ALA A 324 -5.32 -35.91 -10.32
N ASP A 325 -6.37 -36.73 -10.23
CA ASP A 325 -6.68 -37.76 -11.22
C ASP A 325 -7.31 -37.16 -12.51
N PRO A 326 -6.65 -37.28 -13.67
CA PRO A 326 -7.20 -36.82 -14.94
C PRO A 326 -8.48 -37.54 -15.37
N ALA A 327 -8.68 -38.81 -14.97
CA ALA A 327 -9.88 -39.57 -15.31
C ALA A 327 -11.10 -39.00 -14.59
N VAL A 328 -10.98 -38.77 -13.27
CA VAL A 328 -12.05 -38.16 -12.47
C VAL A 328 -12.36 -36.75 -12.95
N LEU A 329 -11.35 -35.94 -13.30
CA LEU A 329 -11.56 -34.63 -13.93
C LEU A 329 -12.37 -34.74 -15.23
N GLY A 330 -12.09 -35.75 -16.05
CA GLY A 330 -12.82 -36.01 -17.29
C GLY A 330 -14.29 -36.36 -17.04
N ASP A 331 -14.55 -37.29 -16.12
CA ASP A 331 -15.90 -37.73 -15.78
C ASP A 331 -16.75 -36.56 -15.24
N LEU A 332 -16.18 -35.74 -14.35
CA LEU A 332 -16.83 -34.55 -13.83
C LEU A 332 -17.11 -33.51 -14.91
N ALA A 333 -16.16 -33.26 -15.82
CA ALA A 333 -16.37 -32.35 -16.95
C ALA A 333 -17.51 -32.81 -17.88
N LEU A 334 -17.65 -34.13 -18.07
CA LEU A 334 -18.67 -34.72 -18.94
C LEU A 334 -20.05 -34.75 -18.29
N ALA A 335 -20.15 -35.06 -16.99
CA ALA A 335 -21.40 -35.55 -16.42
C ALA A 335 -21.83 -34.92 -15.08
N ASP A 336 -21.03 -34.06 -14.42
CA ASP A 336 -21.49 -33.44 -13.16
C ASP A 336 -22.76 -32.60 -13.42
N PRO A 337 -23.82 -32.73 -12.61
CA PRO A 337 -25.06 -31.98 -12.82
C PRO A 337 -24.90 -30.46 -12.67
N ASP A 338 -23.88 -30.00 -11.93
CA ASP A 338 -23.62 -28.58 -11.69
C ASP A 338 -22.69 -28.00 -12.76
N LYS A 339 -23.19 -27.00 -13.49
CA LYS A 339 -22.44 -26.29 -14.55
C LYS A 339 -21.10 -25.73 -14.03
N THR A 340 -21.04 -25.24 -12.80
CA THR A 340 -19.84 -24.61 -12.24
C THR A 340 -18.73 -25.62 -12.00
N ILE A 341 -19.09 -26.84 -11.62
CA ILE A 341 -18.14 -27.94 -11.41
C ILE A 341 -17.61 -28.42 -12.75
N ARG A 342 -18.49 -28.60 -13.75
CA ARG A 342 -18.09 -28.95 -15.11
C ARG A 342 -17.09 -27.93 -15.68
N LEU A 343 -17.34 -26.63 -15.50
CA LEU A 343 -16.42 -25.57 -15.90
C LEU A 343 -15.08 -25.64 -15.15
N ALA A 344 -15.09 -25.86 -13.84
CA ALA A 344 -13.87 -26.01 -13.04
C ALA A 344 -13.05 -27.23 -13.52
N ALA A 345 -13.71 -28.34 -13.81
CA ALA A 345 -13.06 -29.53 -14.33
C ALA A 345 -12.47 -29.29 -15.73
N LEU A 346 -13.22 -28.69 -16.66
CA LEU A 346 -12.76 -28.37 -18.02
C LEU A 346 -11.52 -27.47 -18.03
N LYS A 347 -11.40 -26.53 -17.09
CA LYS A 347 -10.19 -25.71 -16.92
C LYS A 347 -8.93 -26.52 -16.62
N ARG A 348 -9.07 -27.76 -16.14
CA ARG A 348 -7.96 -28.62 -15.73
C ARG A 348 -7.79 -29.84 -16.64
N VAL A 349 -8.83 -30.27 -17.37
CA VAL A 349 -8.76 -31.38 -18.35
C VAL A 349 -7.71 -31.10 -19.43
N ARG A 350 -6.88 -32.11 -19.71
CA ARG A 350 -5.88 -32.08 -20.80
C ARG A 350 -6.19 -33.02 -21.96
N ASP A 351 -7.14 -33.93 -21.80
CA ASP A 351 -7.54 -34.90 -22.82
C ASP A 351 -8.25 -34.19 -23.99
N GLN A 352 -7.58 -34.14 -25.14
CA GLN A 352 -8.09 -33.51 -26.36
C GLN A 352 -9.27 -34.25 -26.98
N VAL A 353 -9.37 -35.57 -26.79
CA VAL A 353 -10.52 -36.36 -27.28
C VAL A 353 -11.76 -36.02 -26.47
N LEU A 354 -11.61 -35.87 -25.15
CA LEU A 354 -12.70 -35.44 -24.27
C LEU A 354 -13.14 -34.01 -24.59
N LEU A 355 -12.19 -33.08 -24.71
CA LEU A 355 -12.49 -31.69 -25.07
C LEU A 355 -13.22 -31.61 -26.43
N ALA A 356 -12.80 -32.41 -27.41
CA ALA A 356 -13.47 -32.47 -28.72
C ALA A 356 -14.90 -33.02 -28.61
N ARG A 357 -15.12 -34.02 -27.76
CA ARG A 357 -16.45 -34.57 -27.49
C ARG A 357 -17.38 -33.52 -26.87
N VAL A 358 -16.91 -32.77 -25.87
CA VAL A 358 -17.69 -31.69 -25.24
C VAL A 358 -17.95 -30.56 -26.23
N ALA A 359 -16.92 -30.14 -26.97
CA ALA A 359 -17.03 -29.08 -27.97
C ALA A 359 -18.06 -29.41 -29.06
N LYS A 360 -18.09 -30.64 -29.58
CA LYS A 360 -19.07 -31.09 -30.60
C LYS A 360 -20.44 -31.49 -30.04
N GLY A 361 -20.55 -31.60 -28.72
CA GLY A 361 -21.76 -32.08 -28.04
C GLY A 361 -22.91 -31.07 -28.07
N SER A 362 -24.00 -31.44 -27.39
CA SER A 362 -25.19 -30.60 -27.20
C SER A 362 -25.23 -29.91 -25.84
N ASP A 363 -24.06 -29.74 -25.20
CA ASP A 363 -23.93 -29.07 -23.92
C ASP A 363 -24.29 -27.57 -24.00
N PRO A 364 -24.59 -26.91 -22.87
CA PRO A 364 -24.76 -25.46 -22.82
C PRO A 364 -23.58 -24.72 -23.45
N ALA A 365 -23.84 -23.57 -24.08
CA ALA A 365 -22.84 -22.84 -24.85
C ALA A 365 -21.58 -22.55 -24.03
N GLU A 366 -21.71 -22.17 -22.76
CA GLU A 366 -20.56 -21.83 -21.90
C GLU A 366 -19.67 -23.06 -21.60
N ILE A 367 -20.25 -24.25 -21.53
CA ILE A 367 -19.50 -25.50 -21.35
C ILE A 367 -18.73 -25.84 -22.63
N ARG A 368 -19.40 -25.71 -23.78
CA ARG A 368 -18.80 -25.97 -25.08
C ARG A 368 -17.69 -24.98 -25.38
N GLU A 369 -17.90 -23.70 -25.08
CA GLU A 369 -16.89 -22.63 -25.19
C GLU A 369 -15.66 -22.96 -24.36
N ALA A 370 -15.82 -23.32 -23.08
CA ALA A 370 -14.70 -23.70 -22.21
C ALA A 370 -13.88 -24.87 -22.77
N ALA A 371 -14.53 -25.82 -23.46
CA ALA A 371 -13.84 -26.90 -24.15
C ALA A 371 -13.14 -26.42 -25.43
N ILE A 372 -13.81 -25.61 -26.26
CA ILE A 372 -13.27 -25.05 -27.51
C ILE A 372 -12.01 -24.25 -27.25
N SER A 373 -12.00 -23.38 -26.23
CA SER A 373 -10.85 -22.54 -25.87
C SER A 373 -9.61 -23.33 -25.44
N ARG A 374 -9.71 -24.65 -25.28
CA ARG A 374 -8.61 -25.55 -24.90
C ARG A 374 -8.27 -26.59 -25.97
N LEU A 375 -8.99 -26.59 -27.08
CA LEU A 375 -8.68 -27.47 -28.20
C LEU A 375 -7.39 -27.04 -28.90
N THR A 376 -6.62 -28.01 -29.36
CA THR A 376 -5.42 -27.79 -30.17
C THR A 376 -5.52 -28.34 -31.58
N ASP A 377 -6.55 -29.16 -31.88
CA ASP A 377 -6.82 -29.69 -33.20
C ASP A 377 -7.28 -28.57 -34.16
N ARG A 378 -6.37 -28.15 -35.04
CA ARG A 378 -6.60 -27.08 -36.02
C ARG A 378 -7.74 -27.41 -36.98
N ALA A 379 -7.85 -28.65 -37.45
CA ALA A 379 -8.87 -29.05 -38.40
C ALA A 379 -10.26 -29.01 -37.75
N LEU A 380 -10.35 -29.47 -36.50
CA LEU A 380 -11.57 -29.36 -35.72
C LEU A 380 -11.94 -27.89 -35.43
N LEU A 381 -11.00 -27.07 -35.00
CA LEU A 381 -11.25 -25.66 -34.74
C LEU A 381 -11.74 -24.92 -36.01
N ALA A 382 -11.17 -25.23 -37.17
CA ALA A 382 -11.62 -24.69 -38.45
C ALA A 382 -13.05 -25.13 -38.79
N ASP A 383 -13.37 -26.41 -38.59
CA ASP A 383 -14.72 -26.96 -38.80
C ASP A 383 -15.74 -26.29 -37.86
N LEU A 384 -15.44 -26.17 -36.57
CA LEU A 384 -16.31 -25.50 -35.59
C LEU A 384 -16.48 -24.01 -35.91
N ALA A 385 -15.42 -23.33 -36.33
CA ALA A 385 -15.45 -21.92 -36.70
C ALA A 385 -16.36 -21.61 -37.90
N VAL A 386 -16.72 -22.61 -38.71
CA VAL A 386 -17.58 -22.47 -39.89
C VAL A 386 -18.96 -23.09 -39.68
N SER A 387 -19.02 -24.28 -39.07
CA SER A 387 -20.25 -25.08 -38.97
C SER A 387 -21.10 -24.77 -37.75
N GLU A 388 -20.55 -24.19 -36.69
CA GLU A 388 -21.30 -23.94 -35.46
C GLU A 388 -22.45 -22.96 -35.65
N ARG A 389 -23.59 -23.26 -35.03
CA ARG A 389 -24.79 -22.42 -35.14
C ARG A 389 -24.63 -21.12 -34.35
N SER A 390 -24.07 -21.21 -33.15
CA SER A 390 -23.84 -20.06 -32.28
C SER A 390 -22.65 -19.23 -32.78
N ALA A 391 -22.86 -17.92 -32.95
CA ALA A 391 -21.79 -17.00 -33.30
C ALA A 391 -20.73 -16.90 -32.19
N ASP A 392 -21.11 -17.03 -30.92
CA ASP A 392 -20.17 -17.02 -29.79
C ASP A 392 -19.24 -18.24 -29.83
N LEU A 393 -19.75 -19.42 -30.20
CA LEU A 393 -18.91 -20.62 -30.34
C LEU A 393 -18.02 -20.57 -31.58
N ARG A 394 -18.52 -20.03 -32.71
CA ARG A 394 -17.66 -19.74 -33.88
C ARG A 394 -16.56 -18.75 -33.50
N TRP A 395 -16.89 -17.69 -32.77
CA TRP A 395 -15.92 -16.72 -32.26
C TRP A 395 -14.86 -17.39 -31.38
N ALA A 396 -15.27 -18.21 -30.41
CA ALA A 396 -14.36 -18.93 -29.53
C ALA A 396 -13.42 -19.87 -30.29
N ALA A 397 -13.91 -20.53 -31.34
CA ALA A 397 -13.08 -21.37 -32.20
C ALA A 397 -12.05 -20.53 -32.96
N VAL A 398 -12.45 -19.40 -33.57
CA VAL A 398 -11.53 -18.46 -34.24
C VAL A 398 -10.50 -17.89 -33.26
N ASP A 399 -10.88 -17.68 -32.00
CA ASP A 399 -10.03 -17.12 -30.95
C ASP A 399 -8.82 -18.00 -30.59
N VAL A 400 -8.90 -19.31 -30.81
CA VAL A 400 -7.78 -20.23 -30.59
C VAL A 400 -7.26 -20.87 -31.89
N LEU A 401 -7.92 -20.62 -33.02
CA LEU A 401 -7.53 -21.15 -34.33
C LEU A 401 -6.17 -20.62 -34.80
N ASP A 402 -5.26 -21.54 -35.07
CA ASP A 402 -3.93 -21.28 -35.64
C ASP A 402 -3.80 -21.97 -37.01
N ASP A 403 -4.65 -21.57 -37.95
CA ASP A 403 -4.65 -22.01 -39.35
C ASP A 403 -4.83 -20.78 -40.26
N PRO A 404 -3.77 -20.34 -40.98
CA PRO A 404 -3.83 -19.16 -41.84
C PRO A 404 -4.86 -19.25 -42.97
N ASP A 405 -5.06 -20.43 -43.57
CA ASP A 405 -5.96 -20.62 -44.70
C ASP A 405 -7.42 -20.61 -44.23
N ALA A 406 -7.70 -21.25 -43.09
CA ALA A 406 -9.02 -21.18 -42.46
C ALA A 406 -9.36 -19.75 -42.02
N LEU A 407 -8.42 -19.03 -41.37
CA LEU A 407 -8.61 -17.63 -40.99
C LEU A 407 -8.87 -16.73 -42.22
N ARG A 408 -8.16 -16.97 -43.34
CA ARG A 408 -8.37 -16.26 -44.61
C ARG A 408 -9.79 -16.47 -45.13
N GLY A 409 -10.29 -17.71 -45.11
CA GLY A 409 -11.66 -18.04 -45.51
C GLY A 409 -12.69 -17.34 -44.62
N ILE A 410 -12.57 -17.50 -43.30
CA ILE A 410 -13.51 -16.94 -42.31
C ILE A 410 -13.57 -15.41 -42.41
N ALA A 411 -12.41 -14.73 -42.45
CA ALA A 411 -12.35 -13.28 -42.58
C ALA A 411 -13.01 -12.78 -43.89
N ALA A 412 -13.03 -13.59 -44.94
CA ALA A 412 -13.61 -13.22 -46.23
C ALA A 412 -15.12 -13.53 -46.36
N THR A 413 -15.63 -14.57 -45.70
CA THR A 413 -16.99 -15.09 -45.99
C THR A 413 -17.91 -15.21 -44.79
N GLU A 414 -17.42 -15.09 -43.55
CA GLU A 414 -18.27 -15.28 -42.36
C GLU A 414 -19.38 -14.22 -42.29
N LYS A 415 -20.59 -14.66 -41.97
CA LYS A 415 -21.78 -13.79 -41.96
C LYS A 415 -21.79 -12.83 -40.77
N ASP A 416 -21.31 -13.28 -39.61
CA ASP A 416 -21.32 -12.49 -38.40
C ASP A 416 -20.11 -11.53 -38.38
N PRO A 417 -20.33 -10.20 -38.31
CA PRO A 417 -19.24 -9.23 -38.33
C PRO A 417 -18.30 -9.37 -37.12
N ARG A 418 -18.77 -9.81 -35.95
CA ARG A 418 -17.91 -9.99 -34.77
C ARG A 418 -16.93 -11.13 -34.99
N VAL A 419 -17.38 -12.22 -35.62
CA VAL A 419 -16.51 -13.37 -35.95
C VAL A 419 -15.55 -13.00 -37.09
N ARG A 420 -16.02 -12.30 -38.14
CA ARG A 420 -15.15 -11.77 -39.19
C ARG A 420 -14.06 -10.86 -38.65
N ALA A 421 -14.42 -9.92 -37.77
CA ALA A 421 -13.50 -8.98 -37.15
C ALA A 421 -12.42 -9.72 -36.34
N ARG A 422 -12.81 -10.77 -35.60
CA ARG A 422 -11.84 -11.59 -34.87
C ARG A 422 -10.90 -12.34 -35.81
N ALA A 423 -11.39 -12.87 -36.93
CA ALA A 423 -10.54 -13.51 -37.93
C ALA A 423 -9.59 -12.49 -38.59
N ALA A 424 -10.09 -11.30 -38.93
CA ALA A 424 -9.29 -10.22 -39.52
C ALA A 424 -8.15 -9.76 -38.58
N SER A 425 -8.41 -9.60 -37.28
CA SER A 425 -7.36 -9.20 -36.31
C SER A 425 -6.21 -10.22 -36.19
N ARG A 426 -6.49 -11.50 -36.46
CA ARG A 426 -5.50 -12.61 -36.45
C ARG A 426 -4.84 -12.85 -37.80
N LEU A 427 -5.35 -12.27 -38.88
CA LEU A 427 -4.89 -12.51 -40.24
C LEU A 427 -3.49 -11.91 -40.46
N LYS A 428 -2.66 -12.60 -41.25
CA LYS A 428 -1.32 -12.13 -41.67
C LYS A 428 -1.26 -11.70 -43.15
N ASP A 429 -2.28 -12.06 -43.92
CA ASP A 429 -2.38 -11.77 -45.35
C ASP A 429 -2.68 -10.29 -45.60
N GLN A 430 -1.63 -9.54 -45.99
CA GLN A 430 -1.72 -8.09 -46.20
C GLN A 430 -2.64 -7.70 -47.37
N ALA A 431 -2.71 -8.51 -48.43
CA ALA A 431 -3.56 -8.22 -49.58
C ALA A 431 -5.05 -8.37 -49.22
N LEU A 432 -5.40 -9.40 -48.44
CA LEU A 432 -6.76 -9.57 -47.96
C LEU A 432 -7.11 -8.53 -46.88
N LEU A 433 -6.20 -8.21 -45.95
CA LEU A 433 -6.42 -7.16 -44.96
C LEU A 433 -6.73 -5.81 -45.63
N ALA A 434 -5.96 -5.43 -46.66
CA ALA A 434 -6.20 -4.20 -47.41
C ALA A 434 -7.58 -4.19 -48.11
N ARG A 435 -7.99 -5.34 -48.67
CA ARG A 435 -9.33 -5.48 -49.26
C ARG A 435 -10.42 -5.35 -48.19
N ILE A 436 -10.31 -6.07 -47.08
CA ILE A 436 -11.30 -6.03 -45.98
C ILE A 436 -11.41 -4.60 -45.44
N ALA A 437 -10.28 -3.95 -45.14
CA ALA A 437 -10.22 -2.60 -44.61
C ALA A 437 -10.91 -1.54 -45.50
N THR A 438 -11.03 -1.79 -46.81
CA THR A 438 -11.61 -0.83 -47.77
C THR A 438 -13.00 -1.20 -48.26
N THR A 439 -13.43 -2.46 -48.10
CA THR A 439 -14.66 -2.97 -48.73
C THR A 439 -15.63 -3.69 -47.81
N ASP A 440 -15.23 -4.11 -46.60
CA ASP A 440 -16.15 -4.82 -45.70
C ASP A 440 -17.33 -3.92 -45.31
N PRO A 441 -18.58 -4.40 -45.37
CA PRO A 441 -19.74 -3.58 -45.04
C PRO A 441 -19.74 -3.11 -43.57
N ASP A 442 -19.17 -3.88 -42.66
CA ASP A 442 -19.17 -3.58 -41.22
C ASP A 442 -17.95 -2.75 -40.80
N ALA A 443 -18.19 -1.66 -40.08
CA ALA A 443 -17.13 -0.75 -39.65
C ALA A 443 -16.19 -1.38 -38.61
N GLY A 444 -16.69 -2.27 -37.75
CA GLY A 444 -15.87 -2.99 -36.77
C GLY A 444 -14.87 -3.92 -37.46
N VAL A 445 -15.30 -4.63 -38.50
CA VAL A 445 -14.41 -5.48 -39.30
C VAL A 445 -13.35 -4.64 -40.02
N ARG A 446 -13.74 -3.51 -40.65
CA ARG A 446 -12.78 -2.60 -41.29
C ARG A 446 -11.77 -2.02 -40.30
N LYS A 447 -12.22 -1.67 -39.09
CA LYS A 447 -11.36 -1.19 -37.99
C LYS A 447 -10.29 -2.22 -37.61
N GLU A 448 -10.69 -3.47 -37.37
CA GLU A 448 -9.74 -4.55 -37.05
C GLU A 448 -8.77 -4.83 -38.20
N ALA A 449 -9.27 -4.82 -39.43
CA ALA A 449 -8.44 -5.05 -40.61
C ALA A 449 -7.40 -3.92 -40.79
N VAL A 450 -7.81 -2.65 -40.76
CA VAL A 450 -6.89 -1.52 -40.98
C VAL A 450 -5.84 -1.41 -39.89
N ALA A 451 -6.16 -1.81 -38.65
CA ALA A 451 -5.18 -1.87 -37.56
C ALA A 451 -4.00 -2.81 -37.90
N ARG A 452 -4.21 -3.84 -38.74
CA ARG A 452 -3.22 -4.84 -39.15
C ARG A 452 -2.62 -4.59 -40.54
N VAL A 453 -3.16 -3.63 -41.30
CA VAL A 453 -2.59 -3.21 -42.59
C VAL A 453 -1.24 -2.53 -42.35
N SER A 454 -0.21 -2.96 -43.07
CA SER A 454 1.13 -2.34 -43.04
C SER A 454 1.35 -1.33 -44.16
N ASP A 455 0.55 -1.38 -45.23
CA ASP A 455 0.66 -0.49 -46.38
C ASP A 455 0.18 0.94 -46.03
N PRO A 456 1.08 1.96 -46.05
CA PRO A 456 0.71 3.33 -45.74
C PRO A 456 -0.29 3.95 -46.72
N ASP A 457 -0.26 3.55 -47.99
CA ASP A 457 -1.16 4.10 -49.02
C ASP A 457 -2.59 3.59 -48.81
N VAL A 458 -2.73 2.32 -48.41
CA VAL A 458 -4.03 1.76 -48.02
C VAL A 458 -4.56 2.46 -46.78
N ARG A 459 -3.73 2.66 -45.75
CA ARG A 459 -4.14 3.42 -44.56
C ARG A 459 -4.57 4.83 -44.91
N ARG A 460 -3.79 5.55 -45.73
CA ARG A 460 -4.12 6.89 -46.20
C ARG A 460 -5.45 6.92 -46.96
N ARG A 461 -5.70 5.93 -47.82
CA ARG A 461 -7.01 5.79 -48.49
C ARG A 461 -8.15 5.65 -47.48
N VAL A 462 -8.00 4.76 -46.49
CA VAL A 462 -9.01 4.55 -45.44
C VAL A 462 -9.25 5.83 -44.63
N VAL A 463 -8.20 6.58 -44.30
CA VAL A 463 -8.33 7.89 -43.63
C VAL A 463 -9.16 8.88 -44.46
N LEU A 464 -9.01 8.90 -45.78
CA LEU A 464 -9.68 9.89 -46.63
C LEU A 464 -11.09 9.47 -47.05
N GLU A 465 -11.35 8.17 -47.19
CA GLU A 465 -12.54 7.65 -47.85
C GLU A 465 -13.50 6.89 -46.92
N ASP A 466 -13.05 6.38 -45.77
CA ASP A 466 -13.94 5.60 -44.90
C ASP A 466 -15.03 6.48 -44.29
N LYS A 467 -16.24 5.93 -44.24
CA LYS A 467 -17.44 6.62 -43.73
C LYS A 467 -17.43 6.72 -42.20
N ALA A 468 -16.84 5.76 -41.49
CA ALA A 468 -16.86 5.68 -40.04
C ALA A 468 -15.60 6.31 -39.44
N GLY A 469 -15.77 7.29 -38.55
CA GLY A 469 -14.66 7.98 -37.89
C GLY A 469 -13.73 7.05 -37.11
N ALA A 470 -14.28 6.08 -36.38
CA ALA A 470 -13.48 5.08 -35.64
C ALA A 470 -12.53 4.27 -36.55
N VAL A 471 -12.90 4.01 -37.80
CA VAL A 471 -12.04 3.34 -38.78
C VAL A 471 -10.95 4.30 -39.29
N ARG A 472 -11.32 5.56 -39.57
CA ARG A 472 -10.36 6.61 -39.93
C ARG A 472 -9.31 6.82 -38.83
N VAL A 473 -9.73 6.86 -37.56
CA VAL A 473 -8.84 6.97 -36.39
C VAL A 473 -7.89 5.77 -36.31
N ALA A 474 -8.39 4.54 -36.45
CA ALA A 474 -7.54 3.34 -36.44
C ALA A 474 -6.49 3.34 -37.57
N ALA A 475 -6.86 3.88 -38.73
CA ALA A 475 -5.95 4.02 -39.86
C ALA A 475 -4.83 5.03 -39.55
N LEU A 476 -5.17 6.18 -38.95
CA LEU A 476 -4.25 7.28 -38.63
C LEU A 476 -3.05 6.86 -37.77
N SER A 477 -3.20 5.90 -36.87
CA SER A 477 -2.10 5.41 -36.01
C SER A 477 -0.87 4.87 -36.76
N GLY A 478 -1.02 4.53 -38.05
CA GLY A 478 0.08 4.01 -38.87
C GLY A 478 0.36 4.83 -40.12
N VAL A 479 -0.19 6.05 -40.24
CA VAL A 479 0.11 6.95 -41.36
C VAL A 479 1.29 7.85 -40.97
N ALA A 480 2.24 8.04 -41.89
CA ALA A 480 3.35 8.96 -41.70
C ALA A 480 2.85 10.40 -41.53
N ASP A 481 3.67 11.26 -40.92
CA ASP A 481 3.30 12.66 -40.74
C ASP A 481 3.12 13.39 -42.09
N ASP A 482 1.88 13.74 -42.41
CA ASP A 482 1.49 14.51 -43.59
C ASP A 482 0.81 15.81 -43.11
N PRO A 483 1.55 16.93 -43.03
CA PRO A 483 1.02 18.20 -42.54
C PRO A 483 -0.18 18.71 -43.35
N ALA A 484 -0.22 18.45 -44.66
CA ALA A 484 -1.32 18.91 -45.52
C ALA A 484 -2.59 18.10 -45.24
N MET A 485 -2.45 16.78 -45.07
CA MET A 485 -3.57 15.90 -44.69
C MET A 485 -4.10 16.26 -43.30
N PHE A 486 -3.24 16.35 -42.28
CA PHE A 486 -3.69 16.69 -40.92
C PHE A 486 -4.33 18.07 -40.84
N ARG A 487 -3.83 19.07 -41.59
CA ARG A 487 -4.49 20.37 -41.71
C ARG A 487 -5.92 20.22 -42.24
N SER A 488 -6.11 19.43 -43.30
CA SER A 488 -7.44 19.20 -43.89
C SER A 488 -8.37 18.48 -42.92
N LEU A 489 -7.90 17.40 -42.28
CA LEU A 489 -8.68 16.62 -41.33
C LEU A 489 -9.10 17.47 -40.12
N ALA A 490 -8.15 18.19 -39.52
CA ALA A 490 -8.41 19.06 -38.37
C ALA A 490 -9.48 20.12 -38.62
N SER A 491 -9.65 20.57 -39.88
CA SER A 491 -10.60 21.63 -40.22
C SER A 491 -11.93 21.13 -40.79
N LYS A 492 -11.95 19.95 -41.43
CA LYS A 492 -13.05 19.51 -42.29
C LYS A 492 -13.64 18.16 -41.92
N ASP A 493 -12.94 17.34 -41.14
CA ASP A 493 -13.43 16.00 -40.84
C ASP A 493 -14.70 16.09 -39.96
N PRO A 494 -15.80 15.40 -40.34
CA PRO A 494 -17.04 15.47 -39.57
C PRO A 494 -16.91 14.83 -38.18
N ASP A 495 -16.00 13.87 -38.01
CA ASP A 495 -15.82 13.14 -36.76
C ASP A 495 -14.84 13.87 -35.83
N PRO A 496 -15.26 14.20 -34.60
CA PRO A 496 -14.43 14.95 -33.66
C PRO A 496 -13.18 14.17 -33.21
N GLU A 497 -13.20 12.84 -33.13
CA GLU A 497 -12.02 12.06 -32.73
C GLU A 497 -10.93 12.12 -33.80
N VAL A 498 -11.33 12.08 -35.08
CA VAL A 498 -10.41 12.29 -36.20
C VAL A 498 -9.80 13.69 -36.14
N ARG A 499 -10.62 14.72 -35.86
CA ARG A 499 -10.12 16.08 -35.67
C ARG A 499 -9.16 16.18 -34.49
N VAL A 500 -9.47 15.58 -33.34
CA VAL A 500 -8.57 15.53 -32.17
C VAL A 500 -7.21 14.95 -32.58
N TYR A 501 -7.21 13.80 -33.26
CA TYR A 501 -5.98 13.15 -33.69
C TYR A 501 -5.14 14.03 -34.62
N ALA A 502 -5.79 14.69 -35.58
CA ALA A 502 -5.13 15.57 -36.53
C ALA A 502 -4.60 16.85 -35.86
N VAL A 503 -5.37 17.46 -34.97
CA VAL A 503 -5.00 18.66 -34.21
C VAL A 503 -3.78 18.40 -33.33
N ALA A 504 -3.68 17.22 -32.71
CA ALA A 504 -2.53 16.86 -31.89
C ALA A 504 -1.19 16.90 -32.66
N ARG A 505 -1.21 16.71 -33.99
CA ARG A 505 -0.05 16.74 -34.90
C ARG A 505 0.06 18.03 -35.71
N LEU A 506 -0.81 18.99 -35.47
CA LEU A 506 -0.81 20.25 -36.20
C LEU A 506 0.29 21.19 -35.66
N THR A 507 0.96 21.88 -36.58
CA THR A 507 2.00 22.88 -36.29
C THR A 507 1.61 24.30 -36.72
N ASP A 508 0.50 24.46 -37.44
CA ASP A 508 0.02 25.78 -37.87
C ASP A 508 -0.65 26.52 -36.71
N ALA A 509 0.04 27.53 -36.19
CA ALA A 509 -0.41 28.35 -35.07
C ALA A 509 -1.73 29.10 -35.36
N GLY A 510 -1.92 29.60 -36.57
CA GLY A 510 -3.13 30.35 -36.94
C GLY A 510 -4.36 29.45 -37.04
N LEU A 511 -4.18 28.22 -37.53
CA LEU A 511 -5.25 27.23 -37.54
C LEU A 511 -5.55 26.71 -36.13
N LEU A 512 -4.55 26.51 -35.27
CA LEU A 512 -4.76 26.14 -33.87
C LEU A 512 -5.59 27.18 -33.12
N ASP A 513 -5.29 28.49 -33.26
CA ASP A 513 -6.10 29.55 -32.64
C ASP A 513 -7.55 29.55 -33.16
N ARG A 514 -7.74 29.37 -34.47
CA ARG A 514 -9.09 29.25 -35.05
C ARG A 514 -9.87 28.06 -34.47
N ILE A 515 -9.24 26.88 -34.42
CA ILE A 515 -9.86 25.67 -33.88
C ILE A 515 -10.23 25.86 -32.41
N CYS A 516 -9.35 26.50 -31.61
CA CYS A 516 -9.66 26.85 -30.23
C CYS A 516 -10.95 27.67 -30.12
N ARG A 517 -11.20 28.61 -31.03
CA ARG A 517 -12.35 29.55 -30.96
C ARG A 517 -13.63 29.01 -31.56
N GLU A 518 -13.52 28.21 -32.63
CA GLU A 518 -14.64 27.92 -33.53
C GLU A 518 -15.06 26.43 -33.56
N ASP A 519 -14.21 25.48 -33.14
CA ASP A 519 -14.57 24.06 -33.26
C ASP A 519 -15.76 23.71 -32.36
N PRO A 520 -16.80 23.04 -32.89
CA PRO A 520 -17.99 22.69 -32.11
C PRO A 520 -17.68 21.73 -30.95
N SER A 521 -16.66 20.87 -31.09
CA SER A 521 -16.31 19.86 -30.08
C SER A 521 -15.37 20.43 -29.01
N PRO A 522 -15.76 20.40 -27.72
CA PRO A 522 -14.87 20.81 -26.62
C PRO A 522 -13.54 20.06 -26.63
N SER A 523 -13.55 18.75 -26.85
CA SER A 523 -12.33 17.94 -26.86
C SER A 523 -11.33 18.37 -27.94
N VAL A 524 -11.82 18.80 -29.11
CA VAL A 524 -10.98 19.32 -30.19
C VAL A 524 -10.41 20.68 -29.80
N ARG A 525 -11.22 21.58 -29.23
CA ARG A 525 -10.77 22.88 -28.72
C ARG A 525 -9.68 22.72 -27.66
N PHE A 526 -9.86 21.83 -26.69
CA PHE A 526 -8.84 21.56 -25.65
C PHE A 526 -7.55 21.01 -26.23
N THR A 527 -7.65 20.09 -27.19
CA THR A 527 -6.47 19.53 -27.86
C THR A 527 -5.72 20.61 -28.63
N ALA A 528 -6.44 21.50 -29.32
CA ALA A 528 -5.85 22.64 -30.01
C ALA A 528 -5.18 23.59 -29.02
N LEU A 529 -5.84 23.92 -27.92
CA LEU A 529 -5.31 24.79 -26.89
C LEU A 529 -3.98 24.25 -26.37
N LYS A 530 -3.91 22.96 -26.02
CA LYS A 530 -2.67 22.29 -25.58
C LYS A 530 -1.50 22.44 -26.57
N ARG A 531 -1.79 22.61 -27.87
CA ARG A 531 -0.79 22.82 -28.92
C ARG A 531 -0.46 24.29 -29.17
N VAL A 532 -1.29 25.25 -28.75
CA VAL A 532 -0.98 26.69 -28.82
C VAL A 532 0.22 27.00 -27.92
N THR A 533 1.24 27.63 -28.48
CA THR A 533 2.44 28.07 -27.75
C THR A 533 2.65 29.59 -27.79
N ASP A 534 1.92 30.32 -28.65
CA ASP A 534 2.02 31.78 -28.74
C ASP A 534 1.37 32.44 -27.51
N PRO A 535 2.14 33.19 -26.70
CA PRO A 535 1.62 33.89 -25.52
C PRO A 535 0.48 34.87 -25.85
N LEU A 536 0.52 35.52 -27.03
CA LEU A 536 -0.55 36.46 -27.42
C LEU A 536 -1.86 35.73 -27.73
N ALA A 537 -1.79 34.58 -28.40
CA ALA A 537 -2.94 33.72 -28.64
C ALA A 537 -3.54 33.19 -27.32
N LEU A 538 -2.71 32.67 -26.41
CA LEU A 538 -3.15 32.22 -25.08
C LEU A 538 -3.84 33.34 -24.30
N ALA A 539 -3.24 34.54 -24.29
CA ALA A 539 -3.83 35.72 -23.65
C ALA A 539 -5.16 36.13 -24.29
N GLY A 540 -5.27 36.04 -25.62
CA GLY A 540 -6.53 36.28 -26.32
C GLY A 540 -7.63 35.28 -25.94
N ILE A 541 -7.30 34.00 -25.82
CA ILE A 541 -8.23 32.93 -25.43
C ILE A 541 -8.67 33.15 -23.97
N ALA A 542 -7.72 33.35 -23.04
CA ALA A 542 -8.01 33.57 -21.63
C ALA A 542 -8.92 34.77 -21.37
N ARG A 543 -8.83 35.84 -22.17
CA ARG A 543 -9.66 37.05 -22.00
C ARG A 543 -11.05 36.95 -22.62
N THR A 544 -11.19 36.29 -23.76
CA THR A 544 -12.37 36.50 -24.64
C THR A 544 -13.10 35.23 -25.05
N HIS A 545 -12.57 34.04 -24.73
CA HIS A 545 -13.19 32.81 -25.18
C HIS A 545 -14.57 32.62 -24.53
N PRO A 546 -15.63 32.27 -25.29
CA PRO A 546 -16.98 32.16 -24.76
C PRO A 546 -17.13 31.06 -23.70
N ASP A 547 -16.46 29.93 -23.91
CA ASP A 547 -16.37 28.81 -22.95
C ASP A 547 -15.39 29.13 -21.82
N TRP A 548 -15.87 29.14 -20.57
CA TRP A 548 -15.07 29.45 -19.40
C TRP A 548 -13.99 28.39 -19.13
N VAL A 549 -14.24 27.12 -19.49
CA VAL A 549 -13.26 26.05 -19.27
C VAL A 549 -12.03 26.26 -20.17
N MET A 550 -12.24 26.78 -21.38
CA MET A 550 -11.15 27.19 -22.28
C MET A 550 -10.40 28.43 -21.76
N ARG A 551 -11.11 29.39 -21.13
CA ARG A 551 -10.45 30.54 -20.50
C ARG A 551 -9.56 30.11 -19.33
N LYS A 552 -10.07 29.23 -18.47
CA LYS A 552 -9.32 28.65 -17.36
C LYS A 552 -8.07 27.91 -17.84
N ALA A 553 -8.23 26.96 -18.78
CA ALA A 553 -7.10 26.18 -19.30
C ALA A 553 -6.07 27.03 -20.06
N ALA A 554 -6.47 28.20 -20.58
CA ALA A 554 -5.53 29.17 -21.14
C ALA A 554 -4.79 29.94 -20.03
N ALA A 555 -5.51 30.37 -18.98
CA ALA A 555 -4.93 31.03 -17.81
C ALA A 555 -3.87 30.17 -17.10
N GLU A 556 -4.11 28.86 -16.96
CA GLU A 556 -3.16 27.84 -16.45
C GLU A 556 -1.78 27.88 -17.14
N ARG A 557 -1.71 28.42 -18.36
CA ARG A 557 -0.51 28.36 -19.21
C ARG A 557 0.07 29.72 -19.54
N ILE A 558 -0.48 30.78 -18.97
CA ILE A 558 0.02 32.15 -19.14
C ILE A 558 1.06 32.43 -18.05
N THR A 559 2.21 32.95 -18.45
CA THR A 559 3.28 33.34 -17.52
C THR A 559 3.39 34.85 -17.32
N ASP A 560 2.67 35.66 -18.09
CA ASP A 560 2.71 37.12 -17.99
C ASP A 560 1.76 37.60 -16.86
N PRO A 561 2.30 38.14 -15.74
CA PRO A 561 1.50 38.57 -14.61
C PRO A 561 0.51 39.69 -14.97
N LYS A 562 0.79 40.51 -16.00
CA LYS A 562 -0.15 41.56 -16.42
C LYS A 562 -1.42 40.96 -17.01
N VAL A 563 -1.26 39.92 -17.83
CA VAL A 563 -2.39 39.22 -18.45
C VAL A 563 -3.19 38.47 -17.38
N LEU A 564 -2.51 37.79 -16.46
CA LEU A 564 -3.18 37.11 -15.34
C LEU A 564 -3.92 38.11 -14.45
N ALA A 565 -3.34 39.28 -14.16
CA ALA A 565 -4.01 40.33 -13.41
C ALA A 565 -5.27 40.86 -14.11
N GLU A 566 -5.21 41.05 -15.44
CA GLU A 566 -6.40 41.43 -16.24
C GLU A 566 -7.51 40.37 -16.13
N VAL A 567 -7.18 39.08 -16.30
CA VAL A 567 -8.13 37.96 -16.20
C VAL A 567 -8.70 37.87 -14.79
N ALA A 568 -7.86 37.85 -13.76
CA ALA A 568 -8.28 37.82 -12.36
C ALA A 568 -9.18 38.99 -11.97
N SER A 569 -8.91 40.18 -12.54
CA SER A 569 -9.63 41.41 -12.20
C SER A 569 -11.01 41.54 -12.84
N SER A 570 -11.31 40.78 -13.91
CA SER A 570 -12.46 41.05 -14.78
C SER A 570 -13.23 39.83 -15.29
N ASP A 571 -12.70 38.60 -15.21
CA ASP A 571 -13.41 37.42 -15.70
C ASP A 571 -14.72 37.19 -14.92
N ALA A 572 -15.77 36.79 -15.64
CA ALA A 572 -17.08 36.54 -15.04
C ALA A 572 -17.09 35.26 -14.18
N ASP A 573 -16.29 34.26 -14.55
CA ASP A 573 -16.26 32.95 -13.90
C ASP A 573 -15.27 32.91 -12.73
N ALA A 574 -15.71 32.39 -11.58
CA ALA A 574 -14.91 32.36 -10.36
C ALA A 574 -13.73 31.40 -10.44
N ASP A 575 -13.86 30.28 -11.16
CA ASP A 575 -12.77 29.30 -11.30
C ASP A 575 -11.67 29.83 -12.23
N VAL A 576 -12.03 30.60 -13.27
CA VAL A 576 -11.06 31.28 -14.13
C VAL A 576 -10.28 32.34 -13.33
N ARG A 577 -10.98 33.16 -12.52
CA ARG A 577 -10.32 34.14 -11.65
C ARG A 577 -9.40 33.47 -10.63
N LYS A 578 -9.86 32.38 -10.01
CA LYS A 578 -9.09 31.58 -9.05
C LYS A 578 -7.79 31.10 -9.66
N GLU A 579 -7.86 30.53 -10.86
CA GLU A 579 -6.67 30.07 -11.60
C GLU A 579 -5.67 31.21 -11.81
N ALA A 580 -6.16 32.36 -12.26
CA ALA A 580 -5.31 33.53 -12.48
C ALA A 580 -4.69 34.08 -11.19
N PHE A 581 -5.38 34.00 -10.04
CA PHE A 581 -4.84 34.44 -8.75
C PHE A 581 -3.71 33.55 -8.22
N GLN A 582 -3.68 32.26 -8.56
CA GLN A 582 -2.67 31.32 -8.03
C GLN A 582 -1.24 31.68 -8.48
N GLU A 583 -1.09 32.29 -9.64
CA GLU A 583 0.20 32.63 -10.25
C GLU A 583 0.57 34.12 -10.08
N LEU A 584 -0.21 34.91 -9.33
CA LEU A 584 0.05 36.32 -9.06
C LEU A 584 0.73 36.54 -7.70
N ASP A 585 1.56 37.57 -7.60
CA ASP A 585 2.15 37.99 -6.33
C ASP A 585 1.14 38.75 -5.46
N GLU A 586 1.32 38.68 -4.13
CA GLU A 586 0.39 39.30 -3.17
C GLU A 586 0.24 40.81 -3.34
N LYS A 587 1.24 41.55 -3.85
CA LYS A 587 1.10 43.00 -4.08
C LYS A 587 0.14 43.28 -5.23
N THR A 588 0.22 42.48 -6.30
CA THR A 588 -0.70 42.55 -7.43
C THR A 588 -2.12 42.14 -7.01
N ILE A 589 -2.26 41.07 -6.22
CA ILE A 589 -3.56 40.63 -5.68
C ILE A 589 -4.18 41.72 -4.79
N ALA A 590 -3.38 42.34 -3.91
CA ALA A 590 -3.85 43.43 -3.05
C ALA A 590 -4.29 44.67 -3.85
N ALA A 591 -3.63 44.97 -4.98
CA ALA A 591 -4.08 46.03 -5.88
C ALA A 591 -5.45 45.72 -6.50
N ILE A 592 -5.68 44.47 -6.91
CA ILE A 592 -6.98 44.02 -7.44
C ILE A 592 -8.06 44.14 -6.36
N ALA A 593 -7.81 43.65 -5.15
CA ALA A 593 -8.73 43.73 -4.00
C ALA A 593 -9.16 45.17 -3.67
N ARG A 594 -8.26 46.15 -3.81
CA ARG A 594 -8.54 47.56 -3.50
C ARG A 594 -9.46 48.24 -4.51
N SER A 595 -9.24 48.03 -5.81
CA SER A 595 -9.76 48.98 -6.81
C SER A 595 -10.10 48.42 -8.19
N THR A 596 -10.10 47.10 -8.43
CA THR A 596 -10.66 46.60 -9.71
C THR A 596 -12.13 46.98 -9.82
N ALA A 597 -12.72 47.01 -11.01
CA ALA A 597 -14.14 47.33 -11.21
C ALA A 597 -15.09 46.23 -10.70
N SER A 598 -14.71 44.95 -10.85
CA SER A 598 -15.54 43.79 -10.51
C SER A 598 -15.62 43.54 -8.98
N PRO A 599 -16.80 43.64 -8.34
CA PRO A 599 -16.97 43.32 -6.92
C PRO A 599 -16.57 41.89 -6.58
N ALA A 600 -16.99 40.94 -7.40
CA ALA A 600 -16.67 39.52 -7.21
C ALA A 600 -15.16 39.25 -7.27
N ALA A 601 -14.42 39.96 -8.13
CA ALA A 601 -12.96 39.84 -8.19
C ALA A 601 -12.28 40.44 -6.94
N ARG A 602 -12.79 41.57 -6.42
CA ARG A 602 -12.27 42.17 -5.18
C ARG A 602 -12.45 41.24 -3.99
N GLU A 603 -13.66 40.68 -3.83
CA GLU A 603 -13.99 39.73 -2.77
C GLU A 603 -13.11 38.47 -2.86
N GLN A 604 -12.99 37.90 -4.06
CA GLN A 604 -12.18 36.71 -4.26
C GLN A 604 -10.68 36.94 -3.99
N ALA A 605 -10.13 38.09 -4.39
CA ALA A 605 -8.71 38.43 -4.20
C ALA A 605 -8.28 38.38 -2.72
N VAL A 606 -9.13 38.81 -1.79
CA VAL A 606 -8.84 38.80 -0.35
C VAL A 606 -8.53 37.38 0.16
N GLY A 607 -9.19 36.36 -0.40
CA GLY A 607 -8.97 34.97 -0.03
C GLY A 607 -7.62 34.38 -0.44
N PHE A 608 -6.85 35.07 -1.28
CA PHE A 608 -5.51 34.64 -1.73
C PHE A 608 -4.36 35.38 -1.04
N LEU A 609 -4.65 36.32 -0.14
CA LEU A 609 -3.64 37.06 0.61
C LEU A 609 -3.29 36.33 1.91
N THR A 610 -2.00 36.33 2.25
CA THR A 610 -1.53 35.83 3.55
C THR A 610 -0.77 36.89 4.34
N ASP A 611 -0.19 37.88 3.65
CA ASP A 611 0.47 39.03 4.26
C ASP A 611 -0.53 39.88 5.06
N GLN A 612 -0.37 39.84 6.38
CA GLN A 612 -1.26 40.51 7.32
C GLN A 612 -1.23 42.03 7.15
N GLY A 613 -0.11 42.62 6.74
CA GLY A 613 -0.01 44.04 6.45
C GLY A 613 -0.85 44.44 5.24
N LEU A 614 -0.78 43.68 4.14
CA LEU A 614 -1.59 43.92 2.94
C LEU A 614 -3.09 43.72 3.23
N ILE A 615 -3.46 42.70 4.00
CA ILE A 615 -4.85 42.46 4.41
C ILE A 615 -5.36 43.64 5.27
N GLY A 616 -4.54 44.14 6.20
CA GLY A 616 -4.86 45.32 7.02
C GLY A 616 -5.07 46.59 6.20
N GLU A 617 -4.23 46.82 5.18
CA GLU A 617 -4.42 47.94 4.25
C GLU A 617 -5.75 47.85 3.50
N ILE A 618 -6.16 46.65 3.08
CA ILE A 618 -7.43 46.43 2.35
C ILE A 618 -8.62 46.66 3.28
N ALA A 619 -8.57 46.16 4.52
CA ALA A 619 -9.61 46.42 5.52
C ALA A 619 -9.87 47.92 5.72
N LEU A 620 -8.83 48.74 5.63
CA LEU A 620 -8.93 50.19 5.80
C LEU A 620 -9.29 50.94 4.52
N ARG A 621 -8.77 50.51 3.36
CA ARG A 621 -8.77 51.32 2.13
C ARG A 621 -9.63 50.78 0.98
N ALA A 622 -10.15 49.55 1.06
CA ALA A 622 -11.04 49.04 0.03
C ALA A 622 -12.33 49.88 -0.04
N THR A 623 -12.87 50.04 -1.25
CA THR A 623 -14.02 50.92 -1.50
C THR A 623 -15.35 50.33 -1.06
N GLU A 624 -15.43 49.01 -0.87
CA GLU A 624 -16.67 48.30 -0.51
C GLU A 624 -16.59 47.66 0.86
N ASN A 625 -17.63 47.86 1.66
CA ASN A 625 -17.71 47.29 3.01
C ASN A 625 -17.67 45.75 3.03
N GLY A 626 -18.18 45.07 2.01
CA GLY A 626 -18.09 43.59 1.91
C GLY A 626 -16.65 43.08 1.84
N VAL A 627 -15.82 43.70 1.00
CA VAL A 627 -14.39 43.38 0.84
C VAL A 627 -13.62 43.70 2.13
N ARG A 628 -13.95 44.84 2.77
CA ARG A 628 -13.35 45.25 4.06
C ARG A 628 -13.67 44.25 5.16
N LEU A 629 -14.92 43.81 5.27
CA LEU A 629 -15.36 42.80 6.25
C LEU A 629 -14.65 41.46 6.02
N GLN A 630 -14.50 41.03 4.77
CA GLN A 630 -13.78 39.79 4.46
C GLN A 630 -12.29 39.90 4.80
N ALA A 631 -11.66 41.05 4.54
CA ALA A 631 -10.27 41.29 4.94
C ALA A 631 -10.10 41.21 6.46
N ILE A 632 -11.02 41.81 7.23
CA ILE A 632 -11.03 41.72 8.70
C ILE A 632 -11.13 40.27 9.18
N ARG A 633 -11.96 39.44 8.53
CA ARG A 633 -12.04 38.00 8.87
C ARG A 633 -10.73 37.26 8.62
N GLY A 634 -9.95 37.69 7.63
CA GLY A 634 -8.63 37.12 7.30
C GLY A 634 -7.48 37.62 8.18
N LEU A 635 -7.71 38.60 9.05
CA LEU A 635 -6.70 39.09 9.98
C LEU A 635 -6.55 38.15 11.18
N SER A 636 -5.29 37.89 11.54
CA SER A 636 -4.86 37.09 12.68
C SER A 636 -3.72 37.74 13.46
N ASP A 637 -2.99 38.70 12.86
CA ASP A 637 -1.97 39.47 13.56
C ASP A 637 -2.62 40.50 14.51
N PRO A 638 -2.38 40.39 15.83
CA PRO A 638 -2.96 41.28 16.83
C PRO A 638 -2.57 42.76 16.68
N GLU A 639 -1.37 43.05 16.17
CA GLU A 639 -0.90 44.43 15.98
C GLU A 639 -1.58 45.07 14.77
N VAL A 640 -1.77 44.31 13.69
CA VAL A 640 -2.52 44.78 12.52
C VAL A 640 -4.01 44.95 12.88
N LEU A 641 -4.61 44.01 13.62
CA LEU A 641 -5.99 44.12 14.09
C LEU A 641 -6.22 45.36 14.94
N ARG A 642 -5.29 45.67 15.87
CA ARG A 642 -5.35 46.89 16.68
C ARG A 642 -5.30 48.14 15.80
N HIS A 643 -4.41 48.18 14.82
CA HIS A 643 -4.33 49.31 13.90
C HIS A 643 -5.61 49.49 13.08
N VAL A 644 -6.23 48.40 12.62
CA VAL A 644 -7.51 48.44 11.90
C VAL A 644 -8.64 48.95 12.79
N LEU A 645 -8.70 48.52 14.06
CA LEU A 645 -9.68 48.99 15.04
C LEU A 645 -9.56 50.49 15.33
N GLU A 646 -8.33 51.00 15.46
CA GLU A 646 -8.07 52.42 15.72
C GLU A 646 -8.46 53.32 14.53
N ALA A 647 -8.39 52.79 13.31
CA ALA A 647 -8.64 53.55 12.09
C ALA A 647 -10.04 53.31 11.46
N ALA A 648 -10.79 52.29 11.89
CA ALA A 648 -12.13 52.01 11.37
C ALA A 648 -13.18 52.98 11.97
N ALA A 649 -13.83 53.76 11.10
CA ALA A 649 -14.93 54.67 11.49
C ALA A 649 -16.34 54.06 11.32
N ASP A 650 -16.44 52.94 10.60
CA ASP A 650 -17.71 52.28 10.28
C ASP A 650 -18.10 51.30 11.41
N PRO A 651 -19.31 51.41 12.00
CA PRO A 651 -19.76 50.57 13.11
C PRO A 651 -19.75 49.05 12.81
N ASP A 652 -20.04 48.65 11.57
CA ASP A 652 -20.11 47.23 11.21
C ASP A 652 -18.70 46.63 11.09
N LEU A 653 -17.73 47.41 10.61
CA LEU A 653 -16.32 47.02 10.57
C LEU A 653 -15.68 46.98 11.95
N LEU A 654 -16.02 47.94 12.82
CA LEU A 654 -15.58 47.95 14.21
C LEU A 654 -16.06 46.69 14.95
N LYS A 655 -17.34 46.33 14.79
CA LYS A 655 -17.88 45.10 15.36
C LYS A 655 -17.16 43.86 14.86
N ALA A 656 -16.97 43.73 13.55
CA ALA A 656 -16.28 42.58 12.96
C ALA A 656 -14.82 42.45 13.42
N ALA A 657 -14.11 43.57 13.58
CA ALA A 657 -12.73 43.57 14.06
C ALA A 657 -12.65 43.25 15.57
N LEU A 658 -13.60 43.73 16.37
CA LEU A 658 -13.71 43.39 17.79
C LEU A 658 -13.97 41.90 18.00
N ASP A 659 -14.90 41.32 17.24
CA ASP A 659 -15.23 39.89 17.31
C ASP A 659 -13.97 39.02 17.04
N ARG A 660 -13.09 39.44 16.12
CA ARG A 660 -11.83 38.76 15.81
C ARG A 660 -10.71 38.94 16.85
N THR A 661 -10.79 39.96 17.72
CA THR A 661 -9.81 40.14 18.82
C THR A 661 -10.14 39.35 20.08
N VAL A 662 -11.36 38.78 20.16
CA VAL A 662 -11.86 38.02 21.32
C VAL A 662 -11.77 36.50 21.11
N GLU A 663 -11.74 36.05 19.84
CA GLU A 663 -11.37 34.67 19.42
C GLU A 663 -9.86 34.45 19.47
#